data_AF-A0AAU4C1U1-F1
#
_entry.id   AF-A0AAU4C1U1-F1
#
_cell.length_a   1.000
_cell.length_b   1.000
_cell.length_c   1.000
_cell.angle_alpha   90.00
_cell.angle_beta   90.00
_cell.angle_gamma   90.00
#
_symmetry.space_group_name_H-M   'P 1'
#
loop_
_entity.id
_entity.type
_entity.pdbx_description
1 polymer ?
#
loop_
_entity_poly.entity_id
_entity_poly.type
_entity_poly.pdbx_seq_one_letter_code
_entity_poly.pdbx_strand_id
1 'polypeptide(L)'
;MRPTPRKTLAAGALALAALAAVSLPAASPAAAAPDRAAPAGAGAASRGAASAPGVSTRAAADGAASAAAVCTPAQAVVNGGFESGASSWTQSSTSVITSRTGQTAHGGAAFAWLGGVGSTHTDTLTQSVTIPSGCASATLTFWLHIDTTETTSSTAYDKLTAKIGTTTLATYSNLDKNTGYVRKSFDVSAFVGQTVSLAFTGTEDSSLKSNFVLDDIALDTSGDTAPPADSARTPAAPSYTVSLTSDTAGTVWTGHESATFTNASATALTEVYLRLWDNYHGTCAAMPITVGNVTGGTAGALSVGCTALQITLATPLTQGQSATIGFDLGITVPSGADRFGHDGAFSFIGNALPVLAVKDGAGWHLDPYTNNGESFYSLAADFRVTLDHPTTLLVPATGASVDTAGSSGRTVTTATASKVRDFAWAAGPFSKISGTSAAGTPINVYSVSGISSANAQSMLTTAKTAVDAHSSRFGAYPYGELDAVIDNSFWFGGMEYPGFVLDLVSTTALTHEIGHQWWYGIVGDDEYNSPWLDESFTDYATDLALGKTGSGCWSSVSWASSAEKITNSMAYWDAHSSRYSTVVYGYGKCALHDLRRLIGDSAMATLLKDYAASHWYGVSTTAEFKAAAQAATTTDLTSFWTTHRIDG
;
A
#
# COMPACT_ATOMS: atom_id res chain seq x y z
N MET A 1 -33.92 -11.56 16.76
CA MET A 1 -32.94 -12.51 17.33
C MET A 1 -31.94 -12.85 16.25
N ARG A 2 -30.75 -12.24 16.29
CA ARG A 2 -29.61 -12.59 15.44
C ARG A 2 -28.46 -12.99 16.37
N PRO A 3 -27.71 -14.06 16.08
CA PRO A 3 -26.46 -14.33 16.77
C PRO A 3 -25.37 -13.46 16.12
N THR A 4 -24.79 -12.52 16.86
CA THR A 4 -23.64 -11.72 16.43
C THR A 4 -22.37 -12.38 16.97
N PRO A 5 -21.37 -12.71 16.15
CA PRO A 5 -20.04 -13.11 16.65
C PRO A 5 -19.29 -11.85 17.14
N ARG A 6 -18.59 -11.97 18.27
CA ARG A 6 -17.68 -10.92 18.77
C ARG A 6 -16.39 -10.94 17.94
N LYS A 7 -15.83 -9.77 17.57
CA LYS A 7 -14.38 -9.61 17.41
C LYS A 7 -13.74 -9.81 18.80
N THR A 8 -13.62 -11.06 19.24
CA THR A 8 -12.99 -11.40 20.53
C THR A 8 -11.50 -11.67 20.29
N LEU A 9 -10.64 -10.72 20.66
CA LEU A 9 -9.23 -11.01 20.90
C LEU A 9 -9.16 -12.06 22.02
N ALA A 10 -8.76 -13.28 21.67
CA ALA A 10 -8.67 -14.39 22.59
C ALA A 10 -7.51 -14.16 23.60
N ALA A 11 -7.81 -13.53 24.72
CA ALA A 11 -6.93 -13.51 25.89
C ALA A 11 -6.97 -14.89 26.58
N GLY A 12 -6.07 -15.78 26.21
CA GLY A 12 -5.83 -17.04 26.92
C GLY A 12 -5.20 -16.77 28.29
N ALA A 13 -6.02 -16.66 29.33
CA ALA A 13 -5.55 -16.62 30.71
C ALA A 13 -5.23 -18.05 31.20
N LEU A 14 -3.94 -18.36 31.33
CA LEU A 14 -3.47 -19.46 32.19
C LEU A 14 -2.61 -18.88 33.31
N ALA A 15 -3.10 -18.97 34.54
CA ALA A 15 -2.34 -18.66 35.73
C ALA A 15 -1.32 -19.78 36.01
N LEU A 16 -0.05 -19.44 36.20
CA LEU A 16 0.88 -20.24 37.03
C LEU A 16 2.05 -19.39 37.55
N ALA A 17 2.44 -19.68 38.79
CA ALA A 17 3.43 -18.96 39.58
C ALA A 17 4.86 -19.56 39.49
N ALA A 18 5.85 -18.69 39.75
CA ALA A 18 7.14 -18.89 40.43
C ALA A 18 8.43 -19.42 39.71
N LEU A 19 9.48 -18.58 39.83
CA LEU A 19 10.93 -18.77 40.16
C LEU A 19 11.93 -19.61 39.30
N ALA A 20 12.93 -18.87 38.76
CA ALA A 20 14.41 -18.98 38.88
C ALA A 20 15.25 -20.24 38.51
N ALA A 21 16.20 -19.99 37.58
CA ALA A 21 17.67 -20.27 37.61
C ALA A 21 18.33 -21.58 37.06
N VAL A 22 19.14 -21.37 35.99
CA VAL A 22 20.59 -21.70 35.79
C VAL A 22 21.08 -23.11 35.31
N SER A 23 21.98 -23.02 34.30
CA SER A 23 23.18 -23.84 33.95
C SER A 23 23.16 -24.96 32.88
N LEU A 24 23.94 -24.67 31.81
CA LEU A 24 24.67 -25.52 30.82
C LEU A 24 25.76 -26.41 31.50
N PRO A 25 26.47 -27.40 30.87
CA PRO A 25 27.02 -27.33 29.49
C PRO A 25 27.31 -28.62 28.67
N ALA A 26 27.61 -28.37 27.37
CA ALA A 26 28.65 -28.91 26.45
C ALA A 26 28.90 -30.43 26.25
N ALA A 27 28.95 -30.88 24.99
CA ALA A 27 30.20 -31.01 24.19
C ALA A 27 30.03 -31.88 22.91
N SER A 28 30.56 -31.40 21.78
CA SER A 28 30.95 -32.16 20.56
C SER A 28 32.24 -32.99 20.83
N PRO A 29 32.87 -33.80 19.93
CA PRO A 29 33.16 -33.51 18.50
C PRO A 29 33.36 -34.72 17.51
N ALA A 30 33.77 -34.37 16.28
CA ALA A 30 34.66 -35.10 15.36
C ALA A 30 34.09 -36.29 14.52
N ALA A 31 34.55 -36.62 13.31
CA ALA A 31 35.38 -36.00 12.28
C ALA A 31 35.41 -36.94 11.03
N ALA A 32 35.86 -36.39 9.89
CA ALA A 32 36.64 -37.02 8.81
C ALA A 32 35.97 -37.84 7.67
N ALA A 33 36.33 -37.39 6.46
CA ALA A 33 36.26 -38.01 5.11
C ALA A 33 37.30 -39.17 4.97
N PRO A 34 37.62 -39.80 3.80
CA PRO A 34 37.41 -39.41 2.39
C PRO A 34 37.17 -40.56 1.36
N ASP A 35 37.23 -40.20 0.07
CA ASP A 35 37.95 -40.87 -1.05
C ASP A 35 37.20 -41.32 -2.34
N ARG A 36 37.62 -40.65 -3.44
CA ARG A 36 38.11 -41.15 -4.76
C ARG A 36 37.24 -41.90 -5.80
N ALA A 37 37.24 -41.28 -6.99
CA ALA A 37 37.69 -41.77 -8.31
C ALA A 37 36.70 -42.35 -9.35
N ALA A 38 36.83 -41.82 -10.58
CA ALA A 38 36.28 -42.21 -11.90
C ALA A 38 37.02 -43.48 -12.48
N PRO A 39 36.85 -44.01 -13.74
CA PRO A 39 36.44 -43.34 -15.01
C PRO A 39 35.76 -44.18 -16.15
N ALA A 40 35.55 -43.50 -17.31
CA ALA A 40 35.81 -43.90 -18.72
C ALA A 40 34.79 -44.67 -19.63
N GLY A 41 34.59 -44.08 -20.83
CA GLY A 41 34.56 -44.71 -22.18
C GLY A 41 33.18 -45.04 -22.80
N ALA A 42 32.92 -45.03 -24.11
CA ALA A 42 33.59 -44.57 -25.34
C ALA A 42 32.63 -44.80 -26.55
N GLY A 43 32.73 -43.99 -27.63
CA GLY A 43 32.44 -44.36 -29.04
C GLY A 43 30.97 -44.36 -29.52
N ALA A 44 30.61 -44.14 -30.78
CA ALA A 44 31.28 -43.70 -32.02
C ALA A 44 30.18 -43.45 -33.09
N ALA A 45 30.52 -42.70 -34.14
CA ALA A 45 29.64 -42.19 -35.21
C ALA A 45 29.62 -43.04 -36.50
N SER A 46 28.60 -42.85 -37.36
CA SER A 46 28.64 -42.86 -38.86
C SER A 46 27.20 -42.63 -39.39
N ARG A 47 26.87 -41.59 -40.19
CA ARG A 47 27.12 -41.23 -41.61
C ARG A 47 26.37 -42.07 -42.67
N GLY A 48 25.50 -41.43 -43.48
CA GLY A 48 25.46 -41.65 -44.95
C GLY A 48 24.12 -41.59 -45.72
N ALA A 49 23.93 -40.51 -46.50
CA ALA A 49 23.49 -40.43 -47.92
C ALA A 49 21.98 -40.44 -48.38
N ALA A 50 21.48 -39.24 -48.71
CA ALA A 50 21.08 -38.66 -50.04
C ALA A 50 20.03 -39.28 -51.04
N SER A 51 18.94 -38.51 -51.29
CA SER A 51 18.23 -38.07 -52.56
C SER A 51 17.80 -39.06 -53.67
N ALA A 52 16.68 -38.98 -54.44
CA ALA A 52 15.44 -38.18 -54.69
C ALA A 52 14.59 -38.96 -55.77
N PRO A 53 13.53 -38.49 -56.49
CA PRO A 53 12.55 -37.39 -56.34
C PRO A 53 11.04 -37.79 -56.61
N GLY A 54 10.09 -36.89 -56.25
CA GLY A 54 8.88 -36.59 -57.05
C GLY A 54 7.55 -37.34 -56.80
N VAL A 55 6.57 -36.62 -56.23
CA VAL A 55 5.18 -36.38 -56.73
C VAL A 55 4.19 -36.19 -55.56
N SER A 56 3.46 -35.09 -55.66
CA SER A 56 2.44 -34.53 -54.79
C SER A 56 1.30 -35.49 -54.42
N THR A 57 1.06 -35.67 -53.12
CA THR A 57 -0.28 -35.85 -52.54
C THR A 57 -0.33 -35.18 -51.18
N ARG A 58 -1.27 -34.24 -51.01
CA ARG A 58 -1.58 -33.51 -49.78
C ARG A 58 -1.76 -34.47 -48.60
N ALA A 59 -0.90 -34.34 -47.60
CA ALA A 59 -1.18 -34.78 -46.24
C ALA A 59 -1.06 -33.54 -45.34
N ALA A 60 -2.14 -33.21 -44.64
CA ALA A 60 -2.14 -32.21 -43.59
C ALA A 60 -1.17 -32.70 -42.51
N ALA A 61 -0.01 -32.04 -42.41
CA ALA A 61 0.82 -32.14 -41.23
C ALA A 61 0.22 -31.18 -40.20
N ASP A 62 -0.28 -31.74 -39.10
CA ASP A 62 -0.45 -31.01 -37.84
C ASP A 62 0.92 -30.45 -37.46
N GLY A 63 1.20 -29.23 -37.90
CA GLY A 63 2.21 -28.40 -37.28
C GLY A 63 1.71 -28.15 -35.87
N ALA A 64 2.40 -28.70 -34.88
CA ALA A 64 2.31 -28.22 -33.52
C ALA A 64 2.62 -26.71 -33.59
N ALA A 65 1.57 -25.89 -33.58
CA ALA A 65 1.69 -24.47 -33.42
C ALA A 65 2.46 -24.27 -32.12
N SER A 66 3.68 -23.72 -32.23
CA SER A 66 4.39 -23.16 -31.09
C SER A 66 3.37 -22.31 -30.33
N ALA A 67 3.05 -22.71 -29.09
CA ALA A 67 2.26 -21.87 -28.22
C ALA A 67 2.87 -20.47 -28.28
N ALA A 68 2.05 -19.46 -28.60
CA ALA A 68 2.51 -18.07 -28.57
C ALA A 68 3.14 -17.85 -27.19
N ALA A 69 4.39 -17.38 -27.17
CA ALA A 69 5.07 -17.08 -25.92
C ALA A 69 4.18 -16.08 -25.18
N VAL A 70 3.65 -16.50 -24.02
CA VAL A 70 2.85 -15.63 -23.16
C VAL A 70 3.82 -14.58 -22.62
N CYS A 71 3.52 -13.29 -22.82
CA CYS A 71 4.31 -12.26 -22.15
C CYS A 71 4.25 -12.51 -20.65
N THR A 72 5.41 -12.58 -20.02
CA THR A 72 5.51 -12.46 -18.57
C THR A 72 5.92 -11.01 -18.31
N PRO A 73 5.00 -10.14 -17.84
CA PRO A 73 5.36 -8.77 -17.50
C PRO A 73 6.54 -8.78 -16.54
N ALA A 74 7.59 -8.05 -16.90
CA ALA A 74 8.82 -7.98 -16.13
C ALA A 74 9.47 -6.61 -16.28
N GLN A 75 10.15 -6.20 -15.21
CA GLN A 75 11.12 -5.13 -15.24
C GLN A 75 12.46 -5.75 -15.70
N ALA A 76 13.04 -5.23 -16.79
CA ALA A 76 14.21 -5.83 -17.46
C ALA A 76 15.55 -5.17 -17.10
N VAL A 77 15.56 -4.05 -16.37
CA VAL A 77 16.77 -3.33 -15.94
C VAL A 77 17.09 -3.70 -14.49
N VAL A 78 18.13 -4.49 -14.28
CA VAL A 78 18.57 -4.86 -12.94
C VAL A 78 19.33 -3.70 -12.30
N ASN A 79 19.14 -3.47 -11.00
CA ASN A 79 19.86 -2.46 -10.23
C ASN A 79 19.71 -1.04 -10.84
N GLY A 80 18.48 -0.68 -11.20
CA GLY A 80 18.15 0.60 -11.85
C GLY A 80 18.34 1.84 -10.99
N GLY A 81 18.19 1.72 -9.67
CA GLY A 81 18.48 2.77 -8.68
C GLY A 81 19.90 2.68 -8.10
N PHE A 82 20.77 1.84 -8.67
CA PHE A 82 22.21 1.79 -8.36
C PHE A 82 22.64 1.44 -6.92
N GLU A 83 21.72 1.07 -6.04
CA GLU A 83 21.98 0.73 -4.63
C GLU A 83 22.93 -0.47 -4.45
N SER A 84 23.07 -1.32 -5.48
CA SER A 84 24.06 -2.40 -5.52
C SER A 84 25.36 -2.01 -6.25
N GLY A 85 25.69 -0.71 -6.28
CA GLY A 85 26.84 -0.16 -6.97
C GLY A 85 26.82 -0.48 -8.47
N ALA A 86 27.97 -0.85 -9.04
CA ALA A 86 28.08 -1.18 -10.47
C ALA A 86 27.57 -2.59 -10.84
N SER A 87 26.94 -3.32 -9.93
CA SER A 87 26.41 -4.65 -10.24
C SER A 87 25.44 -4.58 -11.43
N SER A 88 25.65 -5.46 -12.42
CA SER A 88 24.92 -5.51 -13.71
C SER A 88 25.10 -4.31 -14.65
N TRP A 89 25.93 -3.32 -14.29
CA TRP A 89 26.25 -2.16 -15.11
C TRP A 89 27.73 -2.14 -15.50
N THR A 90 28.02 -1.71 -16.73
CA THR A 90 29.38 -1.40 -17.19
C THR A 90 29.53 0.11 -17.28
N GLN A 91 30.53 0.66 -16.59
CA GLN A 91 30.80 2.10 -16.49
C GLN A 91 32.22 2.45 -16.96
N SER A 92 32.43 3.64 -17.52
CA SER A 92 33.74 4.15 -17.98
C SER A 92 34.75 4.35 -16.86
N SER A 93 34.25 4.72 -15.67
CA SER A 93 35.04 5.01 -14.49
C SER A 93 34.27 4.53 -13.25
N THR A 94 35.00 4.17 -12.18
CA THR A 94 34.41 3.80 -10.89
C THR A 94 33.70 4.95 -10.18
N SER A 95 33.80 6.17 -10.71
CA SER A 95 33.15 7.37 -10.19
C SER A 95 31.77 7.65 -10.78
N VAL A 96 31.33 6.90 -11.80
CA VAL A 96 30.05 7.15 -12.48
C VAL A 96 28.89 6.75 -11.57
N ILE A 97 28.80 5.49 -11.16
CA ILE A 97 27.87 5.07 -10.11
C ILE A 97 28.47 5.43 -8.75
N THR A 98 27.80 6.29 -8.00
CA THR A 98 28.37 6.91 -6.81
C THR A 98 27.28 7.34 -5.82
N SER A 99 27.72 7.67 -4.60
CA SER A 99 26.92 8.31 -3.55
C SER A 99 27.65 9.55 -2.99
N ARG A 100 28.57 10.12 -3.79
CA ARG A 100 29.44 11.21 -3.37
C ARG A 100 28.67 12.52 -3.21
N THR A 101 29.11 13.34 -2.25
CA THR A 101 28.54 14.67 -1.99
C THR A 101 28.66 15.59 -3.20
N GLY A 102 27.64 16.42 -3.43
CA GLY A 102 27.59 17.43 -4.50
C GLY A 102 26.39 17.24 -5.44
N GLN A 103 25.81 16.05 -5.44
CA GLN A 103 24.53 15.70 -6.06
C GLN A 103 23.72 14.85 -5.07
N THR A 104 22.43 14.69 -5.31
CA THR A 104 21.53 13.88 -4.50
C THR A 104 20.86 12.82 -5.36
N ALA A 105 20.67 11.62 -4.82
CA ALA A 105 19.85 10.59 -5.44
C ALA A 105 18.40 11.06 -5.53
N HIS A 106 17.66 10.57 -6.52
CA HIS A 106 16.21 10.72 -6.59
C HIS A 106 15.53 9.74 -5.62
N GLY A 107 15.97 8.48 -5.64
CA GLY A 107 15.58 7.43 -4.69
C GLY A 107 16.82 6.83 -4.02
N GLY A 108 16.68 6.33 -2.79
CA GLY A 108 17.80 5.67 -2.10
C GLY A 108 19.00 6.59 -1.81
N ALA A 109 20.22 6.06 -1.97
CA ALA A 109 21.48 6.72 -1.63
C ALA A 109 22.49 6.78 -2.78
N ALA A 110 22.32 5.96 -3.82
CA ALA A 110 23.23 5.88 -4.97
C ALA A 110 22.57 6.44 -6.23
N PHE A 111 23.39 6.91 -7.17
CA PHE A 111 22.95 7.42 -8.46
C PHE A 111 24.08 7.32 -9.49
N ALA A 112 23.77 7.50 -10.77
CA ALA A 112 24.77 7.60 -11.82
C ALA A 112 25.03 9.08 -12.18
N TRP A 113 26.28 9.52 -12.05
CA TRP A 113 26.70 10.88 -12.37
C TRP A 113 27.73 10.87 -13.49
N LEU A 114 27.31 11.35 -14.67
CA LEU A 114 28.15 11.50 -15.86
C LEU A 114 28.52 12.97 -16.05
N GLY A 115 29.80 13.25 -16.33
CA GLY A 115 30.34 14.61 -16.45
C GLY A 115 30.70 15.26 -15.12
N GLY A 116 30.58 16.58 -15.04
CA GLY A 116 30.90 17.37 -13.85
C GLY A 116 32.38 17.71 -13.67
N VAL A 117 33.23 17.49 -14.69
CA VAL A 117 34.69 17.64 -14.63
C VAL A 117 35.12 19.05 -14.99
N GLY A 118 34.47 19.70 -15.94
CA GLY A 118 34.82 21.06 -16.38
C GLY A 118 35.97 21.14 -17.39
N SER A 119 36.24 20.05 -18.09
CA SER A 119 37.21 19.93 -19.19
C SER A 119 36.82 18.75 -20.09
N THR A 120 37.49 18.58 -21.24
CA THR A 120 37.07 17.57 -22.24
C THR A 120 37.06 16.17 -21.64
N HIS A 121 35.86 15.63 -21.47
CA HIS A 121 35.64 14.38 -20.76
C HIS A 121 34.46 13.60 -21.36
N THR A 122 34.48 12.28 -21.20
CA THR A 122 33.38 11.41 -21.64
C THR A 122 33.17 10.29 -20.64
N ASP A 123 31.95 10.20 -20.13
CA ASP A 123 31.50 9.09 -19.29
C ASP A 123 30.49 8.22 -20.04
N THR A 124 30.53 6.92 -19.78
CA THR A 124 29.58 5.95 -20.33
C THR A 124 29.03 5.04 -19.24
N LEU A 125 27.75 4.71 -19.34
CA LEU A 125 27.07 3.74 -18.49
C LEU A 125 26.19 2.84 -19.36
N THR A 126 26.34 1.53 -19.23
CA THR A 126 25.64 0.55 -20.10
C THR A 126 25.19 -0.69 -19.35
N GLN A 127 24.06 -1.27 -19.76
CA GLN A 127 23.56 -2.57 -19.31
C GLN A 127 22.97 -3.34 -20.51
N SER A 128 23.21 -4.65 -20.58
CA SER A 128 22.51 -5.52 -21.52
C SER A 128 21.16 -5.93 -20.94
N VAL A 129 20.08 -5.63 -21.65
CA VAL A 129 18.70 -5.90 -21.22
C VAL A 129 18.02 -6.84 -22.22
N THR A 130 17.32 -7.86 -21.72
CA THR A 130 16.53 -8.77 -22.57
C THR A 130 15.06 -8.42 -22.43
N ILE A 131 14.42 -8.04 -23.54
CA ILE A 131 13.00 -7.72 -23.59
C ILE A 131 12.26 -9.00 -24.02
N PRO A 132 11.44 -9.63 -23.15
CA PRO A 132 10.85 -10.94 -23.43
C PRO A 132 10.08 -10.99 -24.75
N SER A 133 10.23 -12.09 -25.48
CA SER A 133 9.40 -12.37 -26.66
C SER A 133 7.97 -12.71 -26.22
N GLY A 134 6.96 -12.14 -26.87
CA GLY A 134 5.55 -12.36 -26.53
C GLY A 134 4.85 -11.16 -25.89
N CYS A 135 5.61 -10.13 -25.52
CA CYS A 135 5.09 -8.85 -25.05
C CYS A 135 4.65 -7.96 -26.22
N ALA A 136 3.59 -7.17 -26.03
CA ALA A 136 3.04 -6.24 -26.99
C ALA A 136 3.69 -4.86 -26.89
N SER A 137 4.12 -4.47 -25.68
CA SER A 137 4.81 -3.21 -25.47
C SER A 137 5.98 -3.31 -24.49
N ALA A 138 6.91 -2.36 -24.61
CA ALA A 138 8.03 -2.16 -23.70
C ALA A 138 8.28 -0.65 -23.51
N THR A 139 8.41 -0.19 -22.27
CA THR A 139 8.64 1.24 -21.94
C THR A 139 9.88 1.41 -21.09
N LEU A 140 10.82 2.24 -21.54
CA LEU A 140 11.97 2.67 -20.75
C LEU A 140 11.64 3.97 -20.00
N THR A 141 11.92 4.03 -18.70
CA THR A 141 11.89 5.27 -17.92
C THR A 141 13.15 5.46 -17.09
N PHE A 142 13.49 6.72 -16.80
CA PHE A 142 14.57 7.09 -15.88
C PHE A 142 14.34 8.53 -15.38
N TRP A 143 14.89 8.86 -14.21
CA TRP A 143 14.91 10.22 -13.69
C TRP A 143 16.23 10.89 -14.06
N LEU A 144 16.15 12.15 -14.52
CA LEU A 144 17.30 12.92 -14.94
C LEU A 144 17.31 14.31 -14.27
N HIS A 145 18.39 14.62 -13.56
CA HIS A 145 18.72 15.96 -13.08
C HIS A 145 19.91 16.52 -13.87
N ILE A 146 19.80 17.79 -14.27
CA ILE A 146 20.84 18.52 -15.00
C ILE A 146 21.04 19.88 -14.33
N ASP A 147 22.28 20.15 -13.95
CA ASP A 147 22.77 21.48 -13.59
C ASP A 147 24.10 21.76 -14.27
N THR A 148 24.44 23.04 -14.42
CA THR A 148 25.61 23.44 -15.21
C THR A 148 26.15 24.80 -14.77
N THR A 149 27.46 24.97 -14.90
CA THR A 149 28.14 26.27 -14.76
C THR A 149 28.15 27.07 -16.06
N GLU A 150 27.66 26.49 -17.16
CA GLU A 150 27.48 27.18 -18.42
C GLU A 150 26.49 28.34 -18.30
N THR A 151 26.88 29.48 -18.87
CA THR A 151 26.08 30.72 -18.81
C THR A 151 25.30 31.00 -20.08
N THR A 152 25.57 30.26 -21.16
CA THR A 152 24.83 30.35 -22.41
C THR A 152 23.38 29.90 -22.24
N SER A 153 22.49 30.51 -23.02
CA SER A 153 21.09 30.11 -23.17
C SER A 153 20.76 29.54 -24.55
N SER A 154 21.75 29.44 -25.45
CA SER A 154 21.52 29.05 -26.85
C SER A 154 22.49 28.00 -27.39
N THR A 155 23.62 27.75 -26.73
CA THR A 155 24.62 26.78 -27.19
C THR A 155 24.62 25.52 -26.33
N ALA A 156 24.44 24.36 -26.97
CA ALA A 156 24.55 23.05 -26.33
C ALA A 156 26.00 22.54 -26.41
N TYR A 157 26.82 22.94 -25.43
CA TYR A 157 28.23 22.55 -25.31
C TYR A 157 28.35 21.10 -24.82
N ASP A 158 27.78 20.82 -23.65
CA ASP A 158 27.83 19.50 -23.03
C ASP A 158 26.55 18.73 -23.33
N LYS A 159 26.66 17.41 -23.44
CA LYS A 159 25.53 16.56 -23.86
C LYS A 159 25.45 15.25 -23.09
N LEU A 160 24.23 14.82 -22.79
CA LEU A 160 23.91 13.44 -22.41
C LEU A 160 23.10 12.79 -23.53
N THR A 161 23.53 11.63 -24.01
CA THR A 161 22.80 10.84 -25.00
C THR A 161 22.33 9.52 -24.41
N ALA A 162 21.03 9.23 -24.51
CA ALA A 162 20.43 7.95 -24.14
C ALA A 162 20.14 7.10 -25.39
N LYS A 163 20.54 5.83 -25.39
CA LYS A 163 20.38 4.89 -26.51
C LYS A 163 19.88 3.54 -26.05
N ILE A 164 19.16 2.85 -26.93
CA ILE A 164 18.86 1.42 -26.81
C ILE A 164 19.23 0.72 -28.13
N GLY A 165 20.07 -0.30 -28.05
CA GLY A 165 20.76 -0.85 -29.23
C GLY A 165 21.53 0.25 -29.96
N THR A 166 21.22 0.46 -31.24
CA THR A 166 21.80 1.54 -32.05
C THR A 166 20.93 2.80 -32.12
N THR A 167 19.72 2.77 -31.54
CA THR A 167 18.74 3.87 -31.65
C THR A 167 18.98 4.91 -30.55
N THR A 168 19.13 6.17 -30.95
CA THR A 168 19.12 7.30 -30.02
C THR A 168 17.70 7.62 -29.60
N LEU A 169 17.43 7.55 -28.30
CA LEU A 169 16.13 7.88 -27.71
C LEU A 169 16.01 9.39 -27.49
N ALA A 170 17.05 10.00 -26.92
CA ALA A 170 17.13 11.44 -26.73
C ALA A 170 18.59 11.91 -26.56
N THR A 171 18.78 13.21 -26.80
CA THR A 171 19.98 13.95 -26.42
C THR A 171 19.56 15.16 -25.59
N TYR A 172 20.11 15.29 -24.40
CA TYR A 172 19.97 16.43 -23.50
C TYR A 172 21.30 17.19 -23.41
N SER A 173 21.29 18.39 -22.87
CA SER A 173 22.42 19.29 -22.82
C SER A 173 22.41 20.21 -21.60
N ASN A 174 23.45 21.04 -21.48
CA ASN A 174 23.51 22.16 -20.53
C ASN A 174 22.32 23.14 -20.66
N LEU A 175 21.64 23.20 -21.82
CA LEU A 175 20.46 24.04 -22.02
C LEU A 175 19.19 23.48 -21.33
N ASP A 176 19.19 22.19 -21.00
CA ASP A 176 18.07 21.49 -20.38
C ASP A 176 18.12 21.52 -18.84
N LYS A 177 18.96 22.39 -18.26
CA LYS A 177 19.13 22.52 -16.81
C LYS A 177 17.80 22.85 -16.13
N ASN A 178 17.52 22.17 -15.02
CA ASN A 178 16.31 22.40 -14.23
C ASN A 178 16.58 22.21 -12.74
N THR A 179 15.68 22.72 -11.91
CA THR A 179 15.66 22.40 -10.47
C THR A 179 15.15 20.97 -10.27
N GLY A 180 16.00 20.12 -9.68
CA GLY A 180 15.65 18.73 -9.36
C GLY A 180 15.54 17.79 -10.55
N TYR A 181 15.03 16.58 -10.29
CA TYR A 181 14.90 15.52 -11.28
C TYR A 181 13.62 15.67 -12.13
N VAL A 182 13.70 15.24 -13.38
CA VAL A 182 12.57 15.12 -14.31
C VAL A 182 12.54 13.71 -14.88
N ARG A 183 11.40 13.01 -14.77
CA ARG A 183 11.21 11.68 -15.34
C ARG A 183 11.16 11.75 -16.86
N LYS A 184 11.89 10.85 -17.52
CA LYS A 184 11.90 10.63 -18.97
C LYS A 184 11.26 9.28 -19.27
N SER A 185 10.56 9.17 -20.39
CA SER A 185 9.84 7.96 -20.79
C SER A 185 9.90 7.79 -22.30
N PHE A 186 10.18 6.57 -22.76
CA PHE A 186 10.31 6.20 -24.16
C PHE A 186 9.63 4.87 -24.43
N ASP A 187 8.81 4.83 -25.48
CA ASP A 187 8.35 3.58 -26.06
C ASP A 187 9.52 2.89 -26.78
N VAL A 188 9.85 1.69 -26.33
CA VAL A 188 10.91 0.84 -26.88
C VAL A 188 10.36 -0.51 -27.34
N SER A 189 9.06 -0.58 -27.63
CA SER A 189 8.35 -1.80 -28.05
C SER A 189 8.94 -2.43 -29.33
N ALA A 190 9.60 -1.64 -30.18
CA ALA A 190 10.32 -2.12 -31.35
C ALA A 190 11.47 -3.12 -31.03
N PHE A 191 11.89 -3.20 -29.76
CA PHE A 191 12.95 -4.08 -29.29
C PHE A 191 12.43 -5.33 -28.56
N VAL A 192 11.12 -5.54 -28.50
CA VAL A 192 10.52 -6.77 -27.97
C VAL A 192 11.13 -8.02 -28.62
N GLY A 193 11.39 -9.03 -27.79
CA GLY A 193 12.00 -10.29 -28.22
C GLY A 193 13.50 -10.20 -28.49
N GLN A 194 14.14 -9.06 -28.19
CA GLN A 194 15.57 -8.85 -28.42
C GLN A 194 16.31 -8.62 -27.11
N THR A 195 17.58 -9.03 -27.10
CA THR A 195 18.56 -8.60 -26.10
C THR A 195 19.34 -7.43 -26.68
N VAL A 196 19.24 -6.26 -26.04
CA VAL A 196 19.81 -5.00 -26.53
C VAL A 196 20.64 -4.31 -25.46
N SER A 197 21.56 -3.43 -25.87
CA SER A 197 22.33 -2.60 -24.94
C SER A 197 21.56 -1.32 -24.65
N LEU A 198 21.23 -1.08 -23.38
CA LEU A 198 20.82 0.23 -22.88
C LEU A 198 22.09 1.03 -22.56
N ALA A 199 22.20 2.26 -23.06
CA ALA A 199 23.42 3.04 -22.94
C ALA A 199 23.16 4.54 -22.69
N PHE A 200 23.93 5.12 -21.78
CA PHE A 200 23.99 6.55 -21.51
C PHE A 200 25.42 7.05 -21.71
N THR A 201 25.59 8.20 -22.36
CA THR A 201 26.89 8.80 -22.65
C THR A 201 26.85 10.29 -22.37
N GLY A 202 27.64 10.75 -21.40
CA GLY A 202 27.84 12.16 -21.09
C GLY A 202 29.14 12.66 -21.71
N THR A 203 29.12 13.78 -22.41
CA THR A 203 30.30 14.42 -23.03
C THR A 203 30.38 15.88 -22.61
N GLU A 204 31.54 16.28 -22.08
CA GLU A 204 31.86 17.68 -21.78
C GLU A 204 32.84 18.24 -22.82
N ASP A 205 32.73 19.54 -23.10
CA ASP A 205 33.65 20.26 -23.97
C ASP A 205 34.94 20.69 -23.23
N SER A 206 35.74 21.62 -23.78
CA SER A 206 37.02 22.00 -23.17
C SER A 206 36.95 22.86 -21.89
N SER A 207 35.79 23.37 -21.48
CA SER A 207 35.67 24.29 -20.34
C SER A 207 34.29 24.32 -19.71
N LEU A 208 34.22 24.65 -18.41
CA LEU A 208 32.96 24.68 -17.64
C LEU A 208 32.28 23.30 -17.58
N LYS A 209 31.54 23.05 -16.51
CA LYS A 209 30.99 21.72 -16.23
C LYS A 209 29.47 21.66 -16.37
N SER A 210 28.99 20.49 -16.77
CA SER A 210 27.59 20.10 -16.67
C SER A 210 27.46 18.74 -16.00
N ASN A 211 26.55 18.64 -15.04
CA ASN A 211 26.27 17.40 -14.33
C ASN A 211 25.05 16.75 -14.96
N PHE A 212 25.19 15.49 -15.37
CA PHE A 212 24.08 14.66 -15.82
C PHE A 212 23.87 13.54 -14.82
N VAL A 213 22.84 13.68 -13.97
CA VAL A 213 22.58 12.75 -12.88
C VAL A 213 21.35 11.91 -13.20
N LEU A 214 21.55 10.60 -13.33
CA LEU A 214 20.54 9.61 -13.66
C LEU A 214 20.22 8.76 -12.44
N ASP A 215 18.94 8.43 -12.27
CA ASP A 215 18.49 7.54 -11.22
C ASP A 215 17.20 6.79 -11.59
N ASP A 216 16.92 5.71 -10.85
CA ASP A 216 15.71 4.88 -10.93
C ASP A 216 15.36 4.46 -12.39
N ILE A 217 16.33 3.82 -13.07
CA ILE A 217 16.16 3.36 -14.45
C ILE A 217 15.31 2.09 -14.48
N ALA A 218 14.22 2.10 -15.25
CA ALA A 218 13.33 0.96 -15.41
C ALA A 218 12.97 0.68 -16.87
N LEU A 219 12.84 -0.59 -17.24
CA LEU A 219 12.31 -1.03 -18.53
C LEU A 219 11.22 -2.07 -18.29
N ASP A 220 9.97 -1.66 -18.44
CA ASP A 220 8.80 -2.49 -18.14
C ASP A 220 8.22 -3.09 -19.43
N THR A 221 7.69 -4.32 -19.35
CA THR A 221 7.09 -5.05 -20.49
C THR A 221 5.67 -5.55 -20.20
N SER A 222 4.80 -5.61 -21.22
CA SER A 222 3.40 -6.08 -21.10
C SER A 222 2.93 -6.81 -22.37
N GLY A 223 1.96 -7.73 -22.31
CA GLY A 223 1.52 -8.59 -23.44
C GLY A 223 0.05 -8.47 -23.85
N ASP A 224 -0.25 -8.91 -25.08
CA ASP A 224 -1.59 -8.93 -25.72
C ASP A 224 -2.47 -10.12 -25.29
N THR A 225 -2.42 -10.51 -24.02
CA THR A 225 -3.70 -10.85 -23.39
C THR A 225 -4.52 -9.56 -23.36
N ALA A 226 -5.84 -9.60 -23.61
CA ALA A 226 -6.74 -8.46 -23.40
C ALA A 226 -6.22 -7.68 -22.18
N PRO A 227 -6.04 -6.33 -22.29
CA PRO A 227 -5.22 -5.60 -21.32
C PRO A 227 -5.65 -6.08 -19.94
N PRO A 228 -4.73 -6.38 -19.00
CA PRO A 228 -5.16 -6.44 -17.62
C PRO A 228 -5.95 -5.16 -17.48
N ALA A 229 -7.23 -5.32 -17.18
CA ALA A 229 -8.12 -4.20 -17.32
C ALA A 229 -7.51 -3.05 -16.51
N ASP A 230 -7.59 -1.84 -17.05
CA ASP A 230 -6.92 -0.65 -16.55
C ASP A 230 -6.44 -0.77 -15.09
N SER A 231 -5.17 -1.18 -14.90
CA SER A 231 -4.66 -1.56 -13.57
C SER A 231 -4.37 -0.34 -12.70
N ALA A 232 -4.45 0.85 -13.29
CA ALA A 232 -4.37 2.11 -12.58
C ALA A 232 -5.67 2.33 -11.80
N ARG A 233 -5.56 2.28 -10.47
CA ARG A 233 -6.69 2.60 -9.59
C ARG A 233 -7.14 4.04 -9.84
N THR A 234 -8.40 4.21 -10.20
CA THR A 234 -9.05 5.49 -10.50
C THR A 234 -10.40 5.53 -9.76
N PRO A 235 -10.92 6.70 -9.35
CA PRO A 235 -10.31 8.02 -9.39
C PRO A 235 -9.07 8.13 -8.49
N ALA A 236 -7.99 8.69 -9.02
CA ALA A 236 -6.72 8.83 -8.32
C ALA A 236 -6.56 10.20 -7.64
N ALA A 237 -5.67 10.24 -6.64
CA ALA A 237 -5.39 11.41 -5.81
C ALA A 237 -6.67 12.12 -5.31
N PRO A 238 -7.62 11.39 -4.72
CA PRO A 238 -8.83 12.00 -4.19
C PRO A 238 -8.52 13.02 -3.10
N SER A 239 -9.25 14.12 -3.09
CA SER A 239 -9.23 15.10 -2.01
C SER A 239 -10.64 15.59 -1.69
N TYR A 240 -10.95 15.66 -0.40
CA TYR A 240 -12.27 15.98 0.11
C TYR A 240 -12.22 17.29 0.91
N THR A 241 -13.14 18.19 0.60
CA THR A 241 -13.41 19.38 1.42
C THR A 241 -14.82 19.27 1.96
N VAL A 242 -14.94 19.31 3.28
CA VAL A 242 -16.18 19.01 3.99
C VAL A 242 -16.47 20.14 4.97
N SER A 243 -17.71 20.63 4.99
CA SER A 243 -18.17 21.59 5.99
C SER A 243 -19.52 21.12 6.50
N LEU A 244 -19.58 20.80 7.79
CA LEU A 244 -20.77 20.29 8.46
C LEU A 244 -21.07 21.09 9.72
N THR A 245 -22.34 21.26 10.02
CA THR A 245 -22.83 21.81 11.28
C THR A 245 -23.69 20.76 11.97
N SER A 246 -23.45 20.54 13.27
CA SER A 246 -24.26 19.63 14.08
C SER A 246 -25.45 20.29 14.78
N ASP A 247 -26.45 19.47 15.11
CA ASP A 247 -27.43 19.76 16.15
C ASP A 247 -26.80 19.93 17.55
N THR A 248 -27.62 20.14 18.58
CA THR A 248 -27.12 20.35 19.95
C THR A 248 -26.50 19.11 20.59
N ALA A 249 -26.78 17.92 20.06
CA ALA A 249 -26.34 16.64 20.63
C ALA A 249 -25.16 16.03 19.88
N GLY A 250 -24.80 16.54 18.69
CA GLY A 250 -23.80 15.93 17.83
C GLY A 250 -24.31 14.70 17.08
N THR A 251 -25.63 14.50 17.02
CA THR A 251 -26.27 13.31 16.43
C THR A 251 -26.79 13.53 15.01
N VAL A 252 -26.98 14.78 14.60
CA VAL A 252 -27.38 15.14 13.23
C VAL A 252 -26.39 16.16 12.70
N TRP A 253 -25.84 15.90 11.53
CA TRP A 253 -24.89 16.76 10.83
C TRP A 253 -25.42 17.09 9.45
N THR A 254 -25.35 18.35 9.07
CA THR A 254 -25.76 18.80 7.73
C THR A 254 -24.77 19.80 7.18
N GLY A 255 -24.54 19.78 5.89
CA GLY A 255 -23.71 20.76 5.22
C GLY A 255 -23.36 20.33 3.81
N HIS A 256 -22.10 20.47 3.43
CA HIS A 256 -21.65 20.25 2.06
C HIS A 256 -20.32 19.51 2.04
N GLU A 257 -20.17 18.62 1.07
CA GLU A 257 -18.93 17.93 0.76
C GLU A 257 -18.61 18.07 -0.73
N SER A 258 -17.32 18.19 -1.05
CA SER A 258 -16.82 18.11 -2.41
C SER A 258 -15.63 17.17 -2.51
N ALA A 259 -15.64 16.31 -3.52
CA ALA A 259 -14.56 15.40 -3.85
C ALA A 259 -13.91 15.83 -5.17
N THR A 260 -12.61 16.11 -5.13
CA THR A 260 -11.77 16.38 -6.31
C THR A 260 -10.90 15.17 -6.58
N PHE A 261 -10.75 14.80 -7.85
CA PHE A 261 -10.02 13.58 -8.24
C PHE A 261 -9.51 13.68 -9.67
N THR A 262 -8.59 12.78 -10.03
CA THR A 262 -8.00 12.68 -11.35
C THR A 262 -8.27 11.32 -11.97
N ASN A 263 -8.60 11.27 -13.25
CA ASN A 263 -8.66 10.00 -13.96
C ASN A 263 -7.24 9.48 -14.25
N ALA A 264 -6.80 8.43 -13.54
CA ALA A 264 -5.51 7.79 -13.83
C ALA A 264 -5.59 6.77 -14.99
N SER A 265 -6.80 6.32 -15.29
CA SER A 265 -7.10 5.33 -16.33
C SER A 265 -6.83 5.85 -17.73
N ALA A 266 -6.35 4.97 -18.61
CA ALA A 266 -6.34 5.23 -20.05
C ALA A 266 -7.76 5.31 -20.65
N THR A 267 -8.72 4.62 -20.06
CA THR A 267 -10.15 4.70 -20.42
C THR A 267 -10.75 5.97 -19.84
N ALA A 268 -11.47 6.73 -20.68
CA ALA A 268 -12.17 7.92 -20.23
C ALA A 268 -13.20 7.59 -19.15
N LEU A 269 -13.15 8.30 -18.03
CA LEU A 269 -14.04 8.12 -16.90
C LEU A 269 -15.30 8.93 -17.14
N THR A 270 -16.44 8.26 -17.30
CA THR A 270 -17.75 8.90 -17.55
C THR A 270 -18.61 9.01 -16.29
N GLU A 271 -18.22 8.30 -15.24
CA GLU A 271 -18.98 8.17 -14.00
C GLU A 271 -18.03 7.87 -12.84
N VAL A 272 -18.50 8.18 -11.63
CA VAL A 272 -17.90 7.74 -10.38
C VAL A 272 -18.96 7.20 -9.45
N TYR A 273 -18.57 6.46 -8.42
CA TYR A 273 -19.46 6.04 -7.35
C TYR A 273 -19.03 6.66 -6.04
N LEU A 274 -19.99 7.18 -5.29
CA LEU A 274 -19.82 7.52 -3.87
C LEU A 274 -20.20 6.29 -3.03
N ARG A 275 -19.31 5.90 -2.12
CA ARG A 275 -19.52 4.85 -1.13
C ARG A 275 -20.17 5.46 0.11
N LEU A 276 -21.34 4.94 0.43
CA LEU A 276 -22.23 5.35 1.52
C LEU A 276 -22.40 4.18 2.49
N TRP A 277 -21.28 3.61 2.95
CA TRP A 277 -21.27 2.31 3.64
C TRP A 277 -22.28 2.23 4.80
N ASP A 278 -22.37 3.27 5.62
CA ASP A 278 -23.24 3.23 6.80
C ASP A 278 -24.73 3.42 6.52
N ASN A 279 -25.12 3.61 5.24
CA ASN A 279 -26.53 3.43 4.87
C ASN A 279 -27.04 2.00 5.14
N TYR A 280 -26.12 1.05 5.32
CA TYR A 280 -26.42 -0.29 5.84
C TYR A 280 -27.20 -0.29 7.17
N HIS A 281 -26.96 0.69 8.05
CA HIS A 281 -27.64 0.78 9.34
C HIS A 281 -29.11 1.27 9.24
N GLY A 282 -29.54 1.68 8.04
CA GLY A 282 -30.90 2.12 7.77
C GLY A 282 -31.64 1.22 6.79
N THR A 283 -32.47 1.86 5.95
CA THR A 283 -33.08 1.24 4.78
C THR A 283 -32.97 2.20 3.61
N CYS A 284 -33.11 1.73 2.38
CA CYS A 284 -33.16 2.62 1.21
C CYS A 284 -34.27 3.68 1.28
N ALA A 285 -35.31 3.49 2.10
CA ALA A 285 -36.37 4.47 2.32
C ALA A 285 -36.08 5.45 3.48
N ALA A 286 -35.13 5.10 4.37
CA ALA A 286 -34.75 5.86 5.54
C ALA A 286 -33.24 5.65 5.78
N MET A 287 -32.44 6.39 5.02
CA MET A 287 -30.98 6.31 5.04
C MET A 287 -30.41 7.28 6.08
N PRO A 288 -29.44 6.85 6.89
CA PRO A 288 -28.73 7.75 7.80
C PRO A 288 -27.86 8.77 7.04
N ILE A 289 -27.33 8.43 5.86
CA ILE A 289 -26.55 9.34 5.02
C ILE A 289 -27.35 9.70 3.77
N THR A 290 -27.58 10.99 3.58
CA THR A 290 -28.31 11.53 2.43
C THR A 290 -27.42 12.47 1.62
N VAL A 291 -27.42 12.28 0.30
CA VAL A 291 -26.74 13.13 -0.67
C VAL A 291 -27.79 13.87 -1.50
N GLY A 292 -27.71 15.20 -1.57
CA GLY A 292 -28.62 16.05 -2.32
C GLY A 292 -27.89 17.09 -3.15
N ASN A 293 -28.61 17.77 -4.05
CA ASN A 293 -28.11 18.93 -4.81
C ASN A 293 -26.72 18.72 -5.48
N VAL A 294 -26.52 17.56 -6.11
CA VAL A 294 -25.23 17.20 -6.72
C VAL A 294 -24.84 18.18 -7.84
N THR A 295 -23.57 18.58 -7.83
CA THR A 295 -22.88 19.40 -8.83
C THR A 295 -21.68 18.65 -9.41
N GLY A 296 -21.19 19.08 -10.58
CA GLY A 296 -20.10 18.38 -11.30
C GLY A 296 -20.53 17.10 -12.03
N GLY A 297 -21.78 16.68 -11.83
CA GLY A 297 -22.39 15.51 -12.46
C GLY A 297 -23.89 15.43 -12.16
N THR A 298 -24.49 14.30 -12.49
CA THR A 298 -25.90 13.99 -12.18
C THR A 298 -25.97 12.70 -11.36
N ALA A 299 -26.66 12.76 -10.23
CA ALA A 299 -26.89 11.58 -9.40
C ALA A 299 -27.80 10.57 -10.09
N GLY A 300 -27.35 9.33 -10.17
CA GLY A 300 -28.10 8.17 -10.64
C GLY A 300 -28.85 7.46 -9.51
N ALA A 301 -29.15 6.19 -9.74
CA ALA A 301 -29.78 5.34 -8.74
C ALA A 301 -28.76 4.86 -7.70
N LEU A 302 -29.24 4.70 -6.47
CA LEU A 302 -28.53 3.96 -5.43
C LEU A 302 -28.51 2.46 -5.77
N SER A 303 -27.41 1.80 -5.42
CA SER A 303 -27.17 0.38 -5.63
C SER A 303 -26.54 -0.25 -4.39
N VAL A 304 -26.36 -1.59 -4.41
CA VAL A 304 -25.73 -2.37 -3.33
C VAL A 304 -26.39 -2.11 -1.96
N GLY A 305 -27.72 -2.25 -1.89
CA GLY A 305 -28.44 -1.96 -0.64
C GLY A 305 -28.36 -0.48 -0.20
N CYS A 306 -28.18 0.43 -1.16
CA CYS A 306 -28.07 1.87 -0.96
C CYS A 306 -26.77 2.36 -0.33
N THR A 307 -25.70 1.55 -0.43
CA THR A 307 -24.34 1.94 -0.03
C THR A 307 -23.48 2.43 -1.20
N ALA A 308 -24.01 2.47 -2.42
CA ALA A 308 -23.30 2.98 -3.59
C ALA A 308 -24.19 3.91 -4.43
N LEU A 309 -23.77 5.16 -4.59
CA LEU A 309 -24.45 6.16 -5.42
C LEU A 309 -23.63 6.45 -6.68
N GLN A 310 -24.17 6.11 -7.85
CA GLN A 310 -23.54 6.46 -9.13
C GLN A 310 -23.72 7.96 -9.40
N ILE A 311 -22.66 8.62 -9.83
CA ILE A 311 -22.67 9.99 -10.36
C ILE A 311 -22.17 9.96 -11.80
N THR A 312 -23.04 10.26 -12.76
CA THR A 312 -22.61 10.48 -14.15
C THR A 312 -21.94 11.83 -14.26
N LEU A 313 -20.70 11.87 -14.73
CA LEU A 313 -19.93 13.11 -14.85
C LEU A 313 -20.49 13.99 -15.97
N ALA A 314 -20.48 15.31 -15.76
CA ALA A 314 -20.96 16.25 -16.77
C ALA A 314 -20.15 16.20 -18.08
N THR A 315 -18.86 15.89 -17.97
CA THR A 315 -17.93 15.69 -19.08
C THR A 315 -17.08 14.45 -18.79
N PRO A 316 -16.94 13.51 -19.75
CA PRO A 316 -16.00 12.41 -19.62
C PRO A 316 -14.56 12.91 -19.39
N LEU A 317 -13.86 12.33 -18.42
CA LEU A 317 -12.47 12.69 -18.11
C LEU A 317 -11.51 11.76 -18.82
N THR A 318 -10.71 12.27 -19.74
CA THR A 318 -9.58 11.49 -20.30
C THR A 318 -8.47 11.33 -19.27
N GLN A 319 -7.51 10.46 -19.53
CA GLN A 319 -6.37 10.24 -18.64
C GLN A 319 -5.68 11.56 -18.24
N GLY A 320 -5.38 11.71 -16.96
CA GLY A 320 -4.73 12.88 -16.37
C GLY A 320 -5.65 14.09 -16.17
N GLN A 321 -6.90 14.06 -16.62
CA GLN A 321 -7.87 15.12 -16.33
C GLN A 321 -8.49 14.96 -14.96
N SER A 322 -8.79 16.09 -14.32
CA SER A 322 -9.40 16.14 -13.00
C SER A 322 -10.81 16.73 -13.07
N ALA A 323 -11.65 16.35 -12.12
CA ALA A 323 -12.94 16.97 -11.87
C ALA A 323 -13.20 17.12 -10.37
N THR A 324 -14.21 17.92 -10.07
CA THR A 324 -14.78 18.04 -8.73
C THR A 324 -16.26 17.74 -8.82
N ILE A 325 -16.74 16.86 -7.94
CA ILE A 325 -18.18 16.72 -7.64
C ILE A 325 -18.44 17.33 -6.27
N GLY A 326 -19.59 17.98 -6.10
CA GLY A 326 -20.00 18.57 -4.83
C GLY A 326 -21.45 18.27 -4.55
N PHE A 327 -21.84 18.16 -3.28
CA PHE A 327 -23.19 17.82 -2.89
C PHE A 327 -23.50 18.29 -1.46
N ASP A 328 -24.80 18.53 -1.22
CA ASP A 328 -25.32 18.70 0.12
C ASP A 328 -25.33 17.34 0.83
N LEU A 329 -24.81 17.31 2.04
CA LEU A 329 -24.64 16.12 2.85
C LEU A 329 -25.48 16.23 4.13
N GLY A 330 -26.26 15.19 4.40
CA GLY A 330 -26.96 15.00 5.67
C GLY A 330 -26.54 13.67 6.29
N ILE A 331 -26.26 13.67 7.60
CA ILE A 331 -25.88 12.50 8.38
C ILE A 331 -26.73 12.49 9.64
N THR A 332 -27.47 11.40 9.86
CA THR A 332 -28.20 11.11 11.09
C THR A 332 -27.58 9.89 11.75
N VAL A 333 -26.91 10.10 12.87
CA VAL A 333 -26.24 9.04 13.62
C VAL A 333 -27.30 8.17 14.30
N PRO A 334 -27.35 6.85 14.05
CA PRO A 334 -28.34 5.97 14.64
C PRO A 334 -28.04 5.68 16.11
N SER A 335 -29.05 5.31 16.89
CA SER A 335 -28.82 4.89 18.28
C SER A 335 -28.14 3.52 18.34
N GLY A 336 -27.11 3.40 19.18
CA GLY A 336 -26.36 2.16 19.42
C GLY A 336 -24.87 2.43 19.64
N ALA A 337 -24.23 1.60 20.48
CA ALA A 337 -22.79 1.64 20.71
C ALA A 337 -22.02 0.95 19.55
N ASP A 338 -22.04 1.59 18.38
CA ASP A 338 -21.43 1.11 17.14
C ASP A 338 -20.37 2.10 16.62
N ARG A 339 -19.55 1.70 15.66
CA ARG A 339 -18.56 2.57 14.99
C ARG A 339 -19.22 3.73 14.23
N PHE A 340 -20.46 3.53 13.80
CA PHE A 340 -21.38 4.56 13.34
C PHE A 340 -22.67 4.51 14.17
N GLY A 341 -22.67 5.20 15.31
CA GLY A 341 -23.79 5.18 16.24
C GLY A 341 -23.60 6.12 17.44
N HIS A 342 -24.66 6.34 18.20
CA HIS A 342 -24.60 7.09 19.46
C HIS A 342 -25.07 6.26 20.66
N ASP A 343 -24.24 6.25 21.71
CA ASP A 343 -24.53 5.71 23.04
C ASP A 343 -24.76 6.86 24.02
N GLY A 344 -26.03 7.13 24.32
CA GLY A 344 -26.43 8.28 25.12
C GLY A 344 -25.99 9.60 24.47
N ALA A 345 -25.08 10.31 25.15
CA ALA A 345 -24.58 11.63 24.73
C ALA A 345 -23.27 11.56 23.91
N PHE A 346 -22.79 10.36 23.59
CA PHE A 346 -21.56 10.15 22.83
C PHE A 346 -21.90 9.59 21.45
N SER A 347 -21.50 10.30 20.40
CA SER A 347 -21.65 9.87 19.01
C SER A 347 -20.29 9.47 18.46
N PHE A 348 -20.24 8.33 17.78
CA PHE A 348 -19.06 7.81 17.08
C PHE A 348 -19.42 7.71 15.59
N ILE A 349 -18.62 8.35 14.76
CA ILE A 349 -19.00 8.69 13.39
C ILE A 349 -17.86 8.27 12.45
N GLY A 350 -17.70 6.95 12.36
CA GLY A 350 -16.86 6.30 11.37
C GLY A 350 -17.57 6.14 10.03
N ASN A 351 -16.81 6.07 8.92
CA ASN A 351 -17.23 5.86 7.52
C ASN A 351 -18.47 6.65 7.01
N ALA A 352 -18.85 7.73 7.71
CA ALA A 352 -20.05 8.49 7.44
C ALA A 352 -19.93 9.49 6.27
N LEU A 353 -18.69 9.88 5.92
CA LEU A 353 -18.43 10.74 4.77
C LEU A 353 -18.46 9.93 3.48
N PRO A 354 -19.23 10.33 2.45
CA PRO A 354 -19.24 9.65 1.16
C PRO A 354 -17.89 9.79 0.43
N VAL A 355 -17.13 8.70 0.32
CA VAL A 355 -15.85 8.67 -0.43
C VAL A 355 -15.99 8.02 -1.80
N LEU A 356 -15.06 8.30 -2.71
CA LEU A 356 -15.04 7.71 -4.05
C LEU A 356 -14.69 6.21 -3.99
N ALA A 357 -15.50 5.39 -4.66
CA ALA A 357 -15.18 3.98 -4.88
C ALA A 357 -13.94 3.82 -5.75
N VAL A 358 -13.17 2.76 -5.52
CA VAL A 358 -12.03 2.41 -6.37
C VAL A 358 -12.51 1.68 -7.62
N LYS A 359 -11.97 2.04 -8.77
CA LYS A 359 -12.05 1.28 -10.01
C LYS A 359 -10.65 0.90 -10.45
N ASP A 360 -10.47 -0.36 -10.83
CA ASP A 360 -9.26 -0.83 -11.50
C ASP A 360 -9.64 -1.79 -12.63
N GLY A 361 -8.78 -2.77 -12.90
CA GLY A 361 -9.03 -3.79 -13.89
C GLY A 361 -10.17 -4.75 -13.58
N ALA A 362 -10.42 -5.04 -12.32
CA ALA A 362 -11.59 -5.84 -11.97
C ALA A 362 -12.90 -5.08 -12.22
N GLY A 363 -12.84 -3.76 -12.45
CA GLY A 363 -13.98 -2.89 -12.60
C GLY A 363 -14.16 -2.05 -11.33
N TRP A 364 -15.40 -1.66 -11.05
CA TRP A 364 -15.74 -0.93 -9.84
C TRP A 364 -15.79 -1.87 -8.64
N HIS A 365 -15.06 -1.52 -7.59
CA HIS A 365 -15.13 -2.19 -6.29
C HIS A 365 -16.28 -1.61 -5.48
N LEU A 366 -17.42 -2.28 -5.55
CA LEU A 366 -18.68 -1.87 -4.91
C LEU A 366 -19.17 -2.89 -3.90
N ASP A 367 -18.27 -3.59 -3.22
CA ASP A 367 -18.59 -4.69 -2.33
C ASP A 367 -19.62 -4.33 -1.24
N PRO A 368 -20.49 -5.28 -0.84
CA PRO A 368 -21.48 -5.02 0.20
C PRO A 368 -20.82 -4.80 1.56
N TYR A 369 -21.52 -4.10 2.45
CA TYR A 369 -21.10 -3.95 3.84
C TYR A 369 -21.16 -5.29 4.60
N THR A 370 -20.12 -5.57 5.40
CA THR A 370 -20.08 -6.67 6.37
C THR A 370 -20.06 -6.19 7.83
N ASN A 371 -20.66 -6.99 8.71
CA ASN A 371 -20.56 -6.84 10.18
C ASN A 371 -19.48 -7.75 10.80
N ASN A 372 -18.92 -8.68 10.03
CA ASN A 372 -17.99 -9.69 10.55
C ASN A 372 -16.53 -9.19 10.57
N GLY A 373 -16.23 -8.18 9.74
CA GLY A 373 -14.95 -7.49 9.58
C GLY A 373 -15.17 -6.24 8.74
N GLU A 374 -14.25 -5.95 7.82
CA GLU A 374 -14.16 -4.68 7.09
C GLU A 374 -14.71 -4.80 5.66
N SER A 375 -15.18 -3.69 5.09
CA SER A 375 -15.65 -3.63 3.69
C SER A 375 -15.23 -2.33 3.02
N PHE A 376 -14.23 -1.69 3.60
CA PHE A 376 -13.79 -0.38 3.20
C PHE A 376 -12.63 -0.57 2.23
N TYR A 377 -12.76 0.08 1.09
CA TYR A 377 -11.68 0.07 0.12
C TYR A 377 -11.62 1.44 -0.53
N SER A 378 -10.58 2.17 -0.18
CA SER A 378 -10.35 3.55 -0.57
C SER A 378 -8.87 3.77 -0.88
N LEU A 379 -8.60 4.72 -1.77
CA LEU A 379 -7.25 5.21 -2.01
C LEU A 379 -6.91 6.27 -0.96
N ALA A 380 -5.62 6.37 -0.62
CA ALA A 380 -5.14 7.44 0.24
C ALA A 380 -5.51 8.82 -0.35
N ALA A 381 -6.10 9.65 0.51
CA ALA A 381 -6.74 10.90 0.15
C ALA A 381 -6.33 12.02 1.11
N ASP A 382 -6.56 13.25 0.67
CA ASP A 382 -6.36 14.45 1.48
C ASP A 382 -7.73 15.02 1.90
N PHE A 383 -7.97 15.14 3.21
CA PHE A 383 -9.22 15.65 3.78
C PHE A 383 -8.99 16.99 4.48
N ARG A 384 -9.89 17.94 4.21
CA ARG A 384 -10.05 19.16 4.99
C ARG A 384 -11.50 19.25 5.47
N VAL A 385 -11.71 19.00 6.75
CA VAL A 385 -13.03 18.87 7.35
C VAL A 385 -13.25 19.98 8.37
N THR A 386 -14.34 20.73 8.22
CA THR A 386 -14.77 21.76 9.15
C THR A 386 -16.06 21.31 9.83
N LEU A 387 -16.01 21.15 11.14
CA LEU A 387 -17.10 20.70 11.99
C LEU A 387 -17.51 21.84 12.92
N ASP A 388 -18.67 22.45 12.68
CA ASP A 388 -19.28 23.43 13.57
C ASP A 388 -20.19 22.71 14.57
N HIS A 389 -19.90 22.81 15.86
CA HIS A 389 -20.59 22.07 16.93
C HIS A 389 -20.80 22.92 18.20
N PRO A 390 -21.72 22.54 19.11
CA PRO A 390 -21.84 23.20 20.41
C PRO A 390 -20.53 23.16 21.20
N THR A 391 -20.16 24.26 21.86
CA THR A 391 -18.93 24.36 22.67
C THR A 391 -18.92 23.40 23.87
N THR A 392 -20.05 22.79 24.21
CA THR A 392 -20.16 21.77 25.26
C THR A 392 -19.68 20.38 24.82
N LEU A 393 -19.43 20.16 23.52
CA LEU A 393 -18.93 18.91 22.98
C LEU A 393 -17.44 19.01 22.68
N LEU A 394 -16.71 17.92 22.91
CA LEU A 394 -15.40 17.69 22.30
C LEU A 394 -15.61 16.87 21.03
N VAL A 395 -14.82 17.21 20.00
CA VAL A 395 -14.91 16.59 18.67
C VAL A 395 -13.52 16.12 18.21
N PRO A 396 -13.00 14.99 18.73
CA PRO A 396 -11.80 14.37 18.17
C PRO A 396 -12.07 13.84 16.77
N ALA A 397 -11.09 13.93 15.89
CA ALA A 397 -11.23 13.57 14.48
C ALA A 397 -9.91 13.08 13.88
N THR A 398 -9.99 12.36 12.76
CA THR A 398 -8.85 12.00 11.91
C THR A 398 -8.04 13.24 11.51
N GLY A 399 -6.71 13.14 11.66
CA GLY A 399 -5.76 14.20 11.30
C GLY A 399 -5.60 15.28 12.36
N ALA A 400 -4.83 16.31 12.03
CA ALA A 400 -4.52 17.39 12.96
C ALA A 400 -5.71 18.36 13.07
N SER A 401 -6.23 18.54 14.28
CA SER A 401 -7.41 19.35 14.54
C SER A 401 -7.09 20.69 15.21
N VAL A 402 -7.75 21.76 14.76
CA VAL A 402 -7.66 23.10 15.36
C VAL A 402 -9.05 23.65 15.64
N ASP A 403 -9.28 24.04 16.89
CA ASP A 403 -10.52 24.68 17.32
C ASP A 403 -10.43 26.20 17.19
N THR A 404 -11.50 26.79 16.69
CA THR A 404 -11.70 28.24 16.65
C THR A 404 -13.09 28.60 17.18
N ALA A 405 -13.26 29.85 17.63
CA ALA A 405 -14.56 30.32 18.08
C ALA A 405 -15.54 30.41 16.89
N GLY A 406 -16.70 29.78 17.04
CA GLY A 406 -17.81 29.87 16.09
C GLY A 406 -18.78 31.00 16.44
N SER A 407 -20.04 30.81 16.06
CA SER A 407 -21.14 31.66 16.55
C SER A 407 -21.36 31.47 18.06
N SER A 408 -22.21 32.29 18.69
CA SER A 408 -22.41 32.26 20.14
C SER A 408 -22.79 30.85 20.63
N GLY A 409 -21.98 30.29 21.53
CA GLY A 409 -22.16 28.93 22.08
C GLY A 409 -21.66 27.79 21.18
N ARG A 410 -20.96 28.10 20.09
CA ARG A 410 -20.42 27.13 19.13
C ARG A 410 -18.91 27.24 18.97
N THR A 411 -18.30 26.10 18.66
CA THR A 411 -16.90 25.91 18.33
C THR A 411 -16.83 25.36 16.91
N VAL A 412 -15.84 25.81 16.15
CA VAL A 412 -15.53 25.27 14.82
C VAL A 412 -14.21 24.53 14.88
N THR A 413 -14.26 23.21 14.80
CA THR A 413 -13.08 22.34 14.68
C THR A 413 -12.75 22.17 13.20
N THR A 414 -11.53 22.52 12.80
CA THR A 414 -11.01 22.23 11.46
C THR A 414 -9.95 21.15 11.56
N ALA A 415 -10.22 19.99 10.99
CA ALA A 415 -9.31 18.87 10.88
C ALA A 415 -8.68 18.83 9.48
N THR A 416 -7.36 18.66 9.41
CA THR A 416 -6.62 18.43 8.18
C THR A 416 -5.89 17.11 8.25
N ALA A 417 -6.22 16.20 7.35
CA ALA A 417 -5.60 14.88 7.25
C ALA A 417 -5.04 14.70 5.83
N SER A 418 -3.78 14.27 5.73
CA SER A 418 -3.13 14.01 4.46
C SER A 418 -2.78 12.55 4.31
N LYS A 419 -3.02 12.00 3.12
CA LYS A 419 -2.76 10.60 2.76
C LYS A 419 -3.39 9.59 3.73
N VAL A 420 -4.63 9.87 4.16
CA VAL A 420 -5.46 8.96 4.95
C VAL A 420 -6.47 8.27 4.05
N ARG A 421 -6.89 7.06 4.40
CA ARG A 421 -7.88 6.29 3.63
C ARG A 421 -9.29 6.77 3.88
N ASP A 422 -9.60 6.89 5.16
CA ASP A 422 -10.91 7.26 5.64
C ASP A 422 -10.79 8.39 6.66
N PHE A 423 -11.91 9.05 6.93
CA PHE A 423 -12.01 10.12 7.91
C PHE A 423 -13.14 9.78 8.89
N ALA A 424 -12.82 9.79 10.19
CA ALA A 424 -13.78 9.57 11.25
C ALA A 424 -13.70 10.69 12.29
N TRP A 425 -14.78 10.86 13.05
CA TRP A 425 -14.80 11.72 14.23
C TRP A 425 -15.74 11.18 15.29
N ALA A 426 -15.64 11.72 16.49
CA ALA A 426 -16.65 11.53 17.53
C ALA A 426 -17.15 12.88 18.03
N ALA A 427 -18.29 12.90 18.73
CA ALA A 427 -18.81 14.10 19.36
C ALA A 427 -19.48 13.74 20.68
N GLY A 428 -19.10 14.42 21.77
CA GLY A 428 -19.66 14.14 23.08
C GLY A 428 -18.97 14.89 24.22
N PRO A 429 -19.50 14.79 25.46
CA PRO A 429 -18.92 15.38 26.65
C PRO A 429 -17.74 14.55 27.18
N PHE A 430 -16.74 14.28 26.33
CA PHE A 430 -15.58 13.46 26.67
C PHE A 430 -14.68 14.12 27.74
N SER A 431 -13.98 13.30 28.51
CA SER A 431 -12.76 13.75 29.23
C SER A 431 -11.56 13.55 28.32
N LYS A 432 -10.61 14.50 28.31
CA LYS A 432 -9.38 14.43 27.49
C LYS A 432 -8.13 14.44 28.37
N ILE A 433 -7.18 13.56 28.07
CA ILE A 433 -5.78 13.65 28.50
C ILE A 433 -4.85 13.58 27.29
N SER A 434 -3.70 14.22 27.36
CA SER A 434 -2.74 14.29 26.25
C SER A 434 -1.32 13.98 26.71
N GLY A 435 -0.49 13.53 25.78
CA GLY A 435 0.94 13.36 25.99
C GLY A 435 1.68 13.21 24.66
N THR A 436 3.00 13.17 24.73
CA THR A 436 3.85 12.95 23.55
C THR A 436 4.63 11.65 23.75
N SER A 437 4.70 10.80 22.72
CA SER A 437 5.52 9.58 22.70
C SER A 437 7.01 9.92 22.81
N ALA A 438 7.87 8.93 23.06
CA ALA A 438 9.30 9.18 23.14
C ALA A 438 9.90 9.57 21.77
N ALA A 439 9.31 9.08 20.67
CA ALA A 439 9.68 9.47 19.31
C ALA A 439 9.06 10.80 18.85
N GLY A 440 8.25 11.47 19.69
CA GLY A 440 7.73 12.81 19.42
C GLY A 440 6.31 12.87 18.85
N THR A 441 5.58 11.76 18.79
CA THR A 441 4.20 11.76 18.29
C THR A 441 3.24 12.29 19.37
N PRO A 442 2.48 13.36 19.12
CA PRO A 442 1.39 13.79 19.98
C PRO A 442 0.27 12.75 20.02
N ILE A 443 -0.24 12.47 21.21
CA ILE A 443 -1.31 11.51 21.45
C ILE A 443 -2.34 12.13 22.40
N ASN A 444 -3.60 11.99 22.04
CA ASN A 444 -4.73 12.35 22.88
C ASN A 444 -5.58 11.12 23.18
N VAL A 445 -6.03 11.00 24.43
CA VAL A 445 -7.02 10.01 24.84
C VAL A 445 -8.28 10.74 25.27
N TYR A 446 -9.37 10.43 24.59
CA TYR A 446 -10.72 10.88 24.92
C TYR A 446 -11.46 9.72 25.56
N SER A 447 -12.19 9.96 26.63
CA SER A 447 -12.89 8.90 27.35
C SER A 447 -14.31 9.31 27.71
N VAL A 448 -15.23 8.37 27.56
CA VAL A 448 -16.60 8.53 28.02
C VAL A 448 -16.69 8.52 29.55
N SER A 449 -17.84 8.93 30.08
CA SER A 449 -18.10 8.90 31.51
C SER A 449 -17.98 7.47 32.08
N GLY A 450 -17.33 7.33 33.23
CA GLY A 450 -17.14 6.03 33.91
C GLY A 450 -15.76 5.41 33.71
N ILE A 451 -14.98 5.86 32.73
CA ILE A 451 -13.57 5.48 32.60
C ILE A 451 -12.77 6.18 33.70
N SER A 452 -12.06 5.40 34.53
CA SER A 452 -11.22 5.96 35.60
C SER A 452 -10.00 6.68 35.04
N SER A 453 -9.48 7.67 35.77
CA SER A 453 -8.23 8.36 35.39
C SER A 453 -7.03 7.40 35.28
N ALA A 454 -7.00 6.33 36.08
CA ALA A 454 -5.98 5.29 35.99
C ALA A 454 -6.09 4.50 34.67
N ASN A 455 -7.30 4.14 34.24
CA ASN A 455 -7.53 3.48 32.96
C ASN A 455 -7.17 4.38 31.79
N ALA A 456 -7.61 5.65 31.80
CA ALA A 456 -7.25 6.62 30.77
C ALA A 456 -5.73 6.78 30.67
N GLN A 457 -5.04 6.92 31.81
CA GLN A 457 -3.58 7.01 31.84
C GLN A 457 -2.89 5.74 31.33
N SER A 458 -3.46 4.55 31.62
CA SER A 458 -3.00 3.27 31.07
C SER A 458 -3.13 3.23 29.55
N MET A 459 -4.24 3.71 28.99
CA MET A 459 -4.44 3.79 27.53
C MET A 459 -3.48 4.80 26.89
N LEU A 460 -3.26 5.97 27.50
CA LEU A 460 -2.28 6.94 27.01
C LEU A 460 -0.86 6.36 27.00
N THR A 461 -0.45 5.65 28.06
CA THR A 461 0.85 4.97 28.09
C THR A 461 0.94 3.89 27.01
N THR A 462 -0.11 3.08 26.84
CA THR A 462 -0.16 2.03 25.81
C THR A 462 0.00 2.63 24.42
N ALA A 463 -0.79 3.66 24.10
CA ALA A 463 -0.74 4.32 22.79
C ALA A 463 0.64 4.89 22.47
N LYS A 464 1.27 5.55 23.45
CA LYS A 464 2.65 6.07 23.31
C LYS A 464 3.65 4.96 23.02
N THR A 465 3.56 3.83 23.73
CA THR A 465 4.48 2.71 23.51
C THR A 465 4.22 1.98 22.20
N ALA A 466 2.95 1.82 21.80
CA ALA A 466 2.57 1.13 20.58
C ALA A 466 3.01 1.91 19.34
N VAL A 467 2.76 3.23 19.30
CA VAL A 467 3.17 4.05 18.15
C VAL A 467 4.68 4.06 17.95
N ASP A 468 5.46 4.15 19.03
CA ASP A 468 6.92 4.14 18.96
C ASP A 468 7.44 2.74 18.54
N ALA A 469 6.82 1.68 19.07
CA ALA A 469 7.16 0.31 18.74
C ALA A 469 6.93 0.01 17.25
N HIS A 470 5.78 0.37 16.70
CA HIS A 470 5.46 0.14 15.29
C HIS A 470 6.27 1.07 14.38
N SER A 471 6.45 2.34 14.78
CA SER A 471 7.29 3.29 14.03
C SER A 471 8.72 2.78 13.83
N SER A 472 9.31 2.21 14.89
CA SER A 472 10.67 1.67 14.83
C SER A 472 10.82 0.50 13.85
N ARG A 473 9.75 -0.25 13.61
CA ARG A 473 9.74 -1.45 12.76
C ARG A 473 9.45 -1.11 11.31
N PHE A 474 8.44 -0.29 11.07
CA PHE A 474 7.83 -0.17 9.74
C PHE A 474 8.07 1.20 9.08
N GLY A 475 8.47 2.23 9.84
CA GLY A 475 8.69 3.59 9.33
C GLY A 475 8.00 4.63 10.21
N ALA A 476 8.39 5.90 10.11
CA ALA A 476 7.86 6.95 10.98
C ALA A 476 6.34 7.14 10.82
N TYR A 477 5.65 7.39 11.94
CA TYR A 477 4.22 7.70 11.95
C TYR A 477 3.92 9.04 11.22
N PRO A 478 3.10 9.07 10.15
CA PRO A 478 3.01 10.23 9.29
C PRO A 478 1.80 11.15 9.54
N TYR A 479 0.82 10.75 10.36
CA TYR A 479 -0.48 11.44 10.44
C TYR A 479 -0.53 12.66 11.38
N GLY A 480 0.61 13.08 11.90
CA GLY A 480 0.74 14.29 12.74
C GLY A 480 0.39 14.05 14.20
N GLU A 481 -0.84 13.62 14.51
CA GLU A 481 -1.27 13.21 15.86
C GLU A 481 -2.06 11.89 15.83
N LEU A 482 -2.28 11.31 17.02
CA LEU A 482 -3.13 10.13 17.20
C LEU A 482 -4.16 10.38 18.31
N ASP A 483 -5.43 10.27 17.95
CA ASP A 483 -6.56 10.37 18.87
C ASP A 483 -7.13 8.98 19.17
N ALA A 484 -7.19 8.60 20.45
CA ALA A 484 -7.82 7.36 20.89
C ALA A 484 -9.08 7.68 21.70
N VAL A 485 -10.24 7.20 21.23
CA VAL A 485 -11.52 7.37 21.90
C VAL A 485 -11.91 6.06 22.60
N ILE A 486 -12.01 6.13 23.93
CA ILE A 486 -12.20 4.98 24.81
C ILE A 486 -13.63 4.95 25.37
N ASP A 487 -14.34 3.88 25.05
CA ASP A 487 -15.73 3.63 25.45
C ASP A 487 -15.87 2.42 26.41
N ASN A 488 -17.07 2.19 26.96
CA ASN A 488 -17.38 1.04 27.84
C ASN A 488 -18.26 -0.03 27.19
N SER A 489 -18.92 0.32 26.08
CA SER A 489 -20.12 -0.35 25.56
C SER A 489 -19.94 -0.89 24.14
N PHE A 490 -18.85 -0.57 23.43
CA PHE A 490 -18.60 -1.11 22.10
C PHE A 490 -18.74 -2.63 22.06
N TRP A 491 -19.54 -3.11 21.11
CA TRP A 491 -19.72 -4.55 20.89
C TRP A 491 -18.59 -5.16 20.04
N PHE A 492 -17.80 -4.30 19.38
CA PHE A 492 -16.63 -4.62 18.57
C PHE A 492 -15.33 -4.48 19.38
N GLY A 493 -14.23 -5.06 18.86
CA GLY A 493 -12.94 -5.11 19.56
C GLY A 493 -12.17 -3.79 19.54
N GLY A 494 -12.26 -3.08 18.42
CA GLY A 494 -11.68 -1.76 18.14
C GLY A 494 -11.96 -1.36 16.68
N MET A 495 -11.58 -0.14 16.31
CA MET A 495 -11.65 0.38 14.94
C MET A 495 -10.53 1.39 14.70
N GLU A 496 -9.92 1.35 13.52
CA GLU A 496 -8.52 1.71 13.30
C GLU A 496 -8.28 2.93 12.39
N TYR A 497 -9.27 3.81 12.21
CA TYR A 497 -9.17 4.92 11.26
C TYR A 497 -7.83 5.68 11.35
N PRO A 498 -7.28 6.17 10.23
CA PRO A 498 -5.99 6.84 10.26
C PRO A 498 -5.99 8.04 11.22
N GLY A 499 -5.05 8.03 12.17
CA GLY A 499 -4.95 9.06 13.21
C GLY A 499 -6.06 9.08 14.25
N PHE A 500 -7.02 8.17 14.20
CA PHE A 500 -8.19 8.15 15.07
C PHE A 500 -8.65 6.70 15.33
N VAL A 501 -8.50 6.22 16.57
CA VAL A 501 -8.90 4.86 16.94
C VAL A 501 -10.05 4.85 17.94
N LEU A 502 -10.99 3.92 17.77
CA LEU A 502 -12.05 3.61 18.73
C LEU A 502 -11.70 2.31 19.45
N ASP A 503 -11.77 2.31 20.78
CA ASP A 503 -11.45 1.10 21.54
C ASP A 503 -12.16 1.06 22.91
N LEU A 504 -12.10 -0.08 23.57
CA LEU A 504 -12.38 -0.29 24.98
C LEU A 504 -11.09 -0.14 25.80
N VAL A 505 -11.19 -0.27 27.12
CA VAL A 505 -10.00 -0.34 27.99
C VAL A 505 -9.29 -1.68 27.81
N SER A 506 -8.37 -1.75 26.85
CA SER A 506 -7.60 -2.95 26.53
C SER A 506 -6.21 -2.57 26.02
N THR A 507 -5.15 -3.02 26.70
CA THR A 507 -3.79 -2.71 26.25
C THR A 507 -3.40 -3.48 24.99
N THR A 508 -3.98 -4.66 24.78
CA THR A 508 -3.69 -5.50 23.60
C THR A 508 -4.49 -5.02 22.38
N ALA A 509 -5.78 -4.72 22.55
CA ALA A 509 -6.60 -4.20 21.45
C ALA A 509 -6.05 -2.85 20.98
N LEU A 510 -5.73 -1.93 21.90
CA LEU A 510 -5.21 -0.62 21.51
C LEU A 510 -3.85 -0.71 20.81
N THR A 511 -3.04 -1.71 21.16
CA THR A 511 -1.78 -1.97 20.44
C THR A 511 -2.04 -2.49 19.01
N HIS A 512 -3.11 -3.26 18.82
CA HIS A 512 -3.60 -3.74 17.52
C HIS A 512 -4.16 -2.59 16.68
N GLU A 513 -5.10 -1.80 17.19
CA GLU A 513 -5.67 -0.67 16.45
C GLU A 513 -4.60 0.37 16.04
N ILE A 514 -3.54 0.52 16.84
CA ILE A 514 -2.41 1.38 16.49
C ILE A 514 -1.44 0.70 15.50
N GLY A 515 -1.40 -0.64 15.45
CA GLY A 515 -0.68 -1.37 14.41
C GLY A 515 -1.27 -1.16 13.02
N HIS A 516 -2.59 -1.01 12.96
CA HIS A 516 -3.30 -0.71 11.72
C HIS A 516 -2.95 0.66 11.11
N GLN A 517 -2.31 1.55 11.87
CA GLN A 517 -1.80 2.79 11.30
C GLN A 517 -0.73 2.53 10.23
N TRP A 518 -0.05 1.37 10.26
CA TRP A 518 0.86 0.93 9.20
C TRP A 518 0.24 -0.06 8.22
N TRP A 519 -0.47 -1.08 8.70
CA TRP A 519 -1.13 -2.11 7.88
C TRP A 519 -2.62 -1.81 7.80
N TYR A 520 -3.21 -1.68 6.60
CA TYR A 520 -4.38 -0.83 6.31
C TYR A 520 -4.02 0.66 6.15
N GLY A 521 -3.64 1.40 7.18
CA GLY A 521 -3.51 2.86 7.09
C GLY A 521 -2.52 3.34 6.03
N ILE A 522 -1.23 3.08 6.24
CA ILE A 522 -0.15 3.48 5.33
C ILE A 522 -0.04 2.49 4.16
N VAL A 523 0.17 1.22 4.47
CA VAL A 523 0.17 0.10 3.53
C VAL A 523 -1.24 -0.45 3.50
N GLY A 524 -2.07 0.09 2.61
CA GLY A 524 -3.45 -0.38 2.52
C GLY A 524 -3.59 -1.57 1.64
N ASP A 525 -4.81 -2.06 1.62
CA ASP A 525 -5.23 -3.23 0.88
C ASP A 525 -6.71 -3.04 0.49
N ASP A 526 -7.27 -4.06 -0.12
CA ASP A 526 -8.71 -4.18 -0.30
C ASP A 526 -9.22 -5.06 0.83
N GLU A 527 -9.64 -4.43 1.93
CA GLU A 527 -10.01 -5.11 3.18
C GLU A 527 -11.18 -6.09 2.97
N TYR A 528 -12.01 -5.88 1.94
CA TYR A 528 -13.07 -6.82 1.61
C TYR A 528 -12.52 -8.08 0.93
N ASN A 529 -11.66 -7.92 -0.08
CA ASN A 529 -11.17 -9.04 -0.88
C ASN A 529 -9.94 -9.74 -0.29
N SER A 530 -9.14 -9.03 0.51
CA SER A 530 -7.90 -9.52 1.11
C SER A 530 -7.77 -9.14 2.60
N PRO A 531 -8.76 -9.44 3.47
CA PRO A 531 -8.82 -9.05 4.90
C PRO A 531 -7.72 -9.66 5.78
N TRP A 532 -6.72 -10.30 5.20
CA TRP A 532 -5.57 -10.83 5.93
C TRP A 532 -4.37 -9.90 5.85
N LEU A 533 -4.31 -9.02 4.85
CA LEU A 533 -3.18 -8.10 4.65
C LEU A 533 -3.17 -6.97 5.68
N ASP A 534 -4.34 -6.61 6.19
CA ASP A 534 -4.58 -5.76 7.34
C ASP A 534 -4.49 -6.57 8.65
N GLU A 535 -5.42 -7.49 8.91
CA GLU A 535 -5.66 -8.07 10.23
C GLU A 535 -4.57 -9.06 10.65
N SER A 536 -4.05 -9.88 9.74
CA SER A 536 -2.96 -10.80 10.07
C SER A 536 -1.66 -10.05 10.34
N PHE A 537 -1.38 -9.01 9.56
CA PHE A 537 -0.17 -8.20 9.69
C PHE A 537 -0.21 -7.36 10.96
N THR A 538 -1.36 -6.78 11.27
CA THR A 538 -1.57 -6.05 12.52
C THR A 538 -1.50 -6.95 13.74
N ASP A 539 -2.10 -8.14 13.72
CA ASP A 539 -2.03 -9.07 14.85
C ASP A 539 -0.59 -9.61 15.04
N TYR A 540 0.15 -9.82 13.95
CA TYR A 540 1.59 -10.12 14.00
C TYR A 540 2.41 -8.94 14.56
N ALA A 541 2.15 -7.71 14.12
CA ALA A 541 2.80 -6.50 14.64
C ALA A 541 2.52 -6.32 16.15
N THR A 542 1.29 -6.60 16.58
CA THR A 542 0.88 -6.60 17.98
C THR A 542 1.68 -7.59 18.80
N ASP A 543 1.82 -8.83 18.30
CA ASP A 543 2.66 -9.83 18.94
C ASP A 543 4.12 -9.37 19.07
N LEU A 544 4.68 -8.74 18.04
CA LEU A 544 6.04 -8.18 18.10
C LEU A 544 6.17 -7.05 19.13
N ALA A 545 5.19 -6.15 19.21
CA ALA A 545 5.19 -5.05 20.19
C ALA A 545 5.10 -5.57 21.63
N LEU A 546 4.38 -6.68 21.84
CA LEU A 546 4.22 -7.35 23.13
C LEU A 546 5.33 -8.38 23.44
N GLY A 547 6.34 -8.52 22.56
CA GLY A 547 7.47 -9.44 22.77
C GLY A 547 7.13 -10.93 22.64
N LYS A 548 6.02 -11.27 21.96
CA LYS A 548 5.63 -12.65 21.70
C LYS A 548 6.39 -13.20 20.49
N THR A 549 6.80 -14.45 20.57
CA THR A 549 7.65 -15.11 19.57
C THR A 549 6.89 -16.01 18.59
N GLY A 550 5.57 -16.14 18.74
CA GLY A 550 4.79 -17.11 17.97
C GLY A 550 5.04 -18.56 18.37
N SER A 551 5.57 -18.82 19.58
CA SER A 551 5.80 -20.18 20.07
C SER A 551 4.52 -21.01 20.03
N GLY A 552 4.53 -22.15 19.33
CA GLY A 552 3.35 -23.01 19.17
C GLY A 552 2.39 -22.57 18.06
N CYS A 553 2.72 -21.51 17.31
CA CYS A 553 2.03 -21.25 16.05
C CYS A 553 2.05 -22.49 15.15
N TRP A 554 0.98 -22.61 14.36
CA TRP A 554 0.79 -23.70 13.41
C TRP A 554 0.47 -25.08 13.98
N SER A 555 0.80 -25.37 15.25
CA SER A 555 0.59 -26.67 15.89
C SER A 555 -0.89 -27.06 16.10
N SER A 556 -1.80 -26.09 16.06
CA SER A 556 -3.24 -26.26 16.33
C SER A 556 -4.13 -25.84 15.15
N VAL A 557 -3.53 -25.69 13.96
CA VAL A 557 -4.27 -25.33 12.74
C VAL A 557 -5.17 -26.48 12.31
N SER A 558 -6.46 -26.20 12.17
CA SER A 558 -7.45 -27.14 11.67
C SER A 558 -8.36 -26.40 10.69
N TRP A 559 -8.36 -26.87 9.44
CA TRP A 559 -9.16 -26.30 8.37
C TRP A 559 -10.54 -26.96 8.31
N ALA A 560 -11.61 -26.15 8.24
CA ALA A 560 -12.98 -26.64 8.23
C ALA A 560 -13.39 -27.30 6.89
N SER A 561 -12.75 -26.92 5.79
CA SER A 561 -13.00 -27.45 4.45
C SER A 561 -11.76 -27.32 3.58
N SER A 562 -11.76 -27.83 2.34
CA SER A 562 -10.71 -27.56 1.36
C SER A 562 -10.77 -26.16 0.76
N ALA A 563 -11.90 -25.45 0.91
CA ALA A 563 -12.10 -24.11 0.38
C ALA A 563 -11.63 -23.00 1.34
N GLU A 564 -11.48 -23.32 2.64
CA GLU A 564 -11.04 -22.39 3.68
C GLU A 564 -9.55 -22.04 3.50
N LYS A 565 -9.27 -20.75 3.34
CA LYS A 565 -7.96 -20.16 3.05
C LYS A 565 -7.81 -18.87 3.84
N ILE A 566 -6.58 -18.48 4.13
CA ILE A 566 -6.30 -17.19 4.79
C ILE A 566 -6.75 -16.02 3.89
N THR A 567 -6.60 -16.20 2.57
CA THR A 567 -6.88 -15.20 1.53
C THR A 567 -8.33 -15.15 1.08
N ASN A 568 -9.27 -15.80 1.78
CA ASN A 568 -10.69 -15.68 1.42
C ASN A 568 -11.22 -14.26 1.70
N SER A 569 -12.11 -13.78 0.84
CA SER A 569 -12.78 -12.47 0.99
C SER A 569 -13.87 -12.49 2.07
N MET A 570 -14.33 -11.30 2.45
CA MET A 570 -15.43 -11.14 3.40
C MET A 570 -16.74 -11.75 2.92
N ALA A 571 -16.96 -11.90 1.61
CA ALA A 571 -18.10 -12.67 1.08
C ALA A 571 -18.09 -14.14 1.58
N TYR A 572 -16.91 -14.76 1.63
CA TYR A 572 -16.76 -16.11 2.16
C TYR A 572 -16.91 -16.10 3.68
N TRP A 573 -16.32 -15.12 4.36
CA TRP A 573 -16.35 -15.05 5.82
C TRP A 573 -17.73 -14.72 6.37
N ASP A 574 -18.55 -13.95 5.67
CA ASP A 574 -19.95 -13.74 6.06
C ASP A 574 -20.76 -15.03 6.06
N ALA A 575 -20.48 -15.92 5.09
CA ALA A 575 -21.07 -17.25 5.05
C ALA A 575 -20.46 -18.22 6.10
N HIS A 576 -19.30 -17.89 6.67
CA HIS A 576 -18.54 -18.74 7.60
C HIS A 576 -18.05 -17.96 8.84
N SER A 577 -18.88 -17.07 9.37
CA SER A 577 -18.46 -16.01 10.31
C SER A 577 -17.73 -16.51 11.55
N SER A 578 -18.16 -17.67 12.09
CA SER A 578 -17.50 -18.32 13.24
C SER A 578 -16.02 -18.69 13.04
N ARG A 579 -15.54 -18.70 11.79
CA ARG A 579 -14.17 -19.10 11.42
C ARG A 579 -13.25 -17.91 11.14
N TYR A 580 -13.81 -16.74 10.82
CA TYR A 580 -13.06 -15.55 10.39
C TYR A 580 -11.92 -15.20 11.35
N SER A 581 -12.23 -14.91 12.62
CA SER A 581 -11.19 -14.53 13.60
C SER A 581 -10.13 -15.63 13.79
N THR A 582 -10.52 -16.91 13.76
CA THR A 582 -9.56 -18.01 13.91
C THR A 582 -8.59 -18.08 12.73
N VAL A 583 -9.09 -17.92 11.51
CA VAL A 583 -8.28 -18.11 10.30
C VAL A 583 -7.51 -16.84 9.95
N VAL A 584 -8.20 -15.71 9.81
CA VAL A 584 -7.62 -14.46 9.34
C VAL A 584 -6.65 -13.88 10.36
N TYR A 585 -7.01 -13.81 11.63
CA TYR A 585 -6.11 -13.29 12.67
C TYR A 585 -5.17 -14.40 13.12
N GLY A 586 -5.75 -15.49 13.65
CA GLY A 586 -5.00 -16.56 14.30
C GLY A 586 -4.03 -17.29 13.35
N TYR A 587 -4.53 -17.86 12.25
CA TYR A 587 -3.69 -18.60 11.31
C TYR A 587 -2.84 -17.66 10.46
N GLY A 588 -3.37 -16.51 10.08
CA GLY A 588 -2.67 -15.44 9.38
C GLY A 588 -1.40 -14.97 10.10
N LYS A 589 -1.50 -14.50 11.35
CA LYS A 589 -0.31 -14.10 12.11
C LYS A 589 0.67 -15.25 12.32
N CYS A 590 0.15 -16.47 12.48
CA CYS A 590 1.00 -17.63 12.65
C CYS A 590 1.76 -18.00 11.38
N ALA A 591 1.17 -17.78 10.20
CA ALA A 591 1.90 -17.87 8.94
C ALA A 591 3.05 -16.85 8.91
N LEU A 592 2.84 -15.61 9.37
CA LEU A 592 3.90 -14.61 9.43
C LEU A 592 5.01 -14.96 10.44
N HIS A 593 4.67 -15.52 11.60
CA HIS A 593 5.66 -16.07 12.55
C HIS A 593 6.44 -17.25 11.95
N ASP A 594 5.79 -18.15 11.22
CA ASP A 594 6.46 -19.26 10.55
C ASP A 594 7.32 -18.82 9.36
N LEU A 595 6.90 -17.80 8.61
CA LEU A 595 7.73 -17.16 7.59
C LEU A 595 8.99 -16.60 8.24
N ARG A 596 8.86 -15.84 9.33
CA ARG A 596 10.00 -15.32 10.10
C ARG A 596 10.93 -16.45 10.57
N ARG A 597 10.38 -17.56 11.06
CA ARG A 597 11.18 -18.72 11.47
C ARG A 597 11.96 -19.33 10.30
N LEU A 598 11.37 -19.34 9.10
CA LEU A 598 11.97 -19.90 7.89
C LEU A 598 13.06 -19.01 7.31
N ILE A 599 12.82 -17.69 7.20
CA ILE A 599 13.74 -16.76 6.55
C ILE A 599 14.72 -16.09 7.52
N GLY A 600 14.43 -16.14 8.82
CA GLY A 600 15.21 -15.56 9.90
C GLY A 600 14.75 -14.15 10.29
N ASP A 601 15.02 -13.78 11.55
CA ASP A 601 14.58 -12.52 12.16
C ASP A 601 15.03 -11.27 11.38
N SER A 602 16.30 -11.22 10.97
CA SER A 602 16.85 -10.07 10.23
C SER A 602 16.20 -9.93 8.87
N ALA A 603 16.03 -11.02 8.12
CA ALA A 603 15.40 -10.99 6.80
C ALA A 603 13.92 -10.59 6.88
N MET A 604 13.19 -11.08 7.89
CA MET A 604 11.80 -10.67 8.12
C MET A 604 11.67 -9.19 8.50
N ALA A 605 12.55 -8.69 9.36
CA ALA A 605 12.54 -7.28 9.76
C ALA A 605 12.83 -6.36 8.56
N THR A 606 13.83 -6.71 7.73
CA THR A 606 14.12 -6.00 6.49
C THR A 606 12.95 -6.09 5.50
N LEU A 607 12.39 -7.29 5.30
CA LEU A 607 11.24 -7.52 4.43
C LEU A 607 10.09 -6.57 4.79
N LEU A 608 9.61 -6.58 6.04
CA LEU A 608 8.44 -5.78 6.40
C LEU A 608 8.71 -4.28 6.32
N LYS A 609 9.93 -3.83 6.63
CA LYS A 609 10.32 -2.43 6.53
C LYS A 609 10.38 -1.95 5.08
N ASP A 610 11.03 -2.72 4.21
CA ASP A 610 11.16 -2.39 2.79
C ASP A 610 9.80 -2.53 2.07
N TYR A 611 8.99 -3.50 2.50
CA TYR A 611 7.64 -3.68 2.00
C TYR A 611 6.75 -2.49 2.36
N ALA A 612 6.80 -2.02 3.60
CA ALA A 612 6.08 -0.82 4.02
C ALA A 612 6.55 0.42 3.24
N ALA A 613 7.86 0.60 3.09
CA ALA A 613 8.43 1.73 2.33
C ALA A 613 8.00 1.73 0.85
N SER A 614 8.00 0.56 0.20
CA SER A 614 7.62 0.43 -1.22
C SER A 614 6.13 0.59 -1.49
N HIS A 615 5.28 0.34 -0.49
CA HIS A 615 3.83 0.46 -0.59
C HIS A 615 3.27 1.65 0.20
N TRP A 616 4.13 2.61 0.56
CA TRP A 616 3.74 3.74 1.40
C TRP A 616 2.63 4.58 0.74
N TYR A 617 1.44 4.61 1.35
CA TYR A 617 0.18 5.17 0.81
C TYR A 617 -0.37 4.48 -0.44
N GLY A 618 0.26 3.39 -0.86
CA GLY A 618 -0.19 2.53 -1.95
C GLY A 618 -1.26 1.54 -1.50
N VAL A 619 -1.60 0.60 -2.37
CA VAL A 619 -2.48 -0.53 -2.04
C VAL A 619 -1.73 -1.81 -2.39
N SER A 620 -1.39 -2.55 -1.35
CA SER A 620 -0.78 -3.88 -1.32
C SER A 620 -1.75 -4.95 -1.81
N THR A 621 -1.17 -5.99 -2.41
CA THR A 621 -1.84 -7.22 -2.79
C THR A 621 -1.08 -8.43 -2.26
N THR A 622 -1.80 -9.55 -2.14
CA THR A 622 -1.20 -10.84 -1.75
C THR A 622 -0.04 -11.22 -2.69
N ALA A 623 -0.16 -10.94 -3.99
CA ALA A 623 0.89 -11.24 -4.96
C ALA A 623 2.16 -10.40 -4.72
N GLU A 624 2.02 -9.11 -4.43
CA GLU A 624 3.14 -8.21 -4.15
C GLU A 624 3.86 -8.60 -2.85
N PHE A 625 3.12 -8.94 -1.79
CA PHE A 625 3.75 -9.41 -0.55
C PHE A 625 4.53 -10.70 -0.76
N LYS A 626 3.96 -11.68 -1.48
CA LYS A 626 4.65 -12.94 -1.79
C LYS A 626 5.93 -12.69 -2.60
N ALA A 627 5.89 -11.79 -3.56
CA ALA A 627 7.05 -11.40 -4.36
C ALA A 627 8.13 -10.75 -3.50
N ALA A 628 7.76 -9.82 -2.61
CA ALA A 628 8.68 -9.19 -1.67
C ALA A 628 9.29 -10.21 -0.70
N ALA A 629 8.48 -11.11 -0.15
CA ALA A 629 8.94 -12.18 0.73
C ALA A 629 9.92 -13.13 0.03
N GLN A 630 9.66 -13.48 -1.23
CA GLN A 630 10.58 -14.29 -2.02
C GLN A 630 11.87 -13.55 -2.34
N ALA A 631 11.83 -12.24 -2.59
CA ALA A 631 13.03 -11.43 -2.82
C ALA A 631 13.91 -11.31 -1.56
N ALA A 632 13.33 -11.42 -0.36
CA ALA A 632 14.06 -11.34 0.91
C ALA A 632 14.84 -12.62 1.27
N THR A 633 14.71 -13.71 0.50
CA THR A 633 15.38 -14.99 0.80
C THR A 633 15.72 -15.81 -0.44
N THR A 634 16.77 -16.64 -0.37
CA THR A 634 17.05 -17.66 -1.40
C THR A 634 16.27 -18.96 -1.19
N THR A 635 15.53 -19.07 -0.08
CA THR A 635 14.64 -20.21 0.18
C THR A 635 13.43 -20.12 -0.74
N ASP A 636 13.12 -21.20 -1.47
CA ASP A 636 11.90 -21.26 -2.28
C ASP A 636 10.66 -21.30 -1.37
N LEU A 637 9.81 -20.28 -1.48
CA LEU A 637 8.60 -20.12 -0.67
C LEU A 637 7.36 -20.75 -1.33
N THR A 638 7.48 -21.38 -2.50
CA THR A 638 6.33 -21.95 -3.23
C THR A 638 5.53 -22.95 -2.37
N SER A 639 6.21 -23.89 -1.71
CA SER A 639 5.54 -24.84 -0.81
C SER A 639 5.02 -24.19 0.47
N PHE A 640 5.66 -23.10 0.92
CA PHE A 640 5.23 -22.35 2.09
C PHE A 640 3.83 -21.77 1.87
N TRP A 641 3.60 -21.09 0.74
CA TRP A 641 2.30 -20.46 0.43
C TRP A 641 1.16 -21.48 0.32
N THR A 642 1.44 -22.65 -0.26
CA THR A 642 0.46 -23.74 -0.35
C THR A 642 0.16 -24.35 1.03
N THR A 643 1.20 -24.57 1.85
CA THR A 643 1.04 -25.13 3.20
C THR A 643 0.15 -24.25 4.07
N HIS A 644 0.31 -22.93 3.95
CA HIS A 644 -0.43 -21.95 4.74
C HIS A 644 -1.78 -21.55 4.13
N ARG A 645 -2.16 -22.15 2.99
CA ARG A 645 -3.37 -21.81 2.24
C ARG A 645 -3.49 -20.32 1.93
N ILE A 646 -2.36 -19.73 1.59
CA ILE A 646 -2.28 -18.44 0.90
C ILE A 646 -2.43 -18.70 -0.61
N ASP A 647 -1.84 -19.81 -1.09
CA ASP A 647 -2.08 -20.41 -2.40
C ASP A 647 -2.89 -21.72 -2.29
N GLY A 648 -3.43 -22.16 -3.43
CA GLY A 648 -4.32 -23.32 -3.55
C GLY A 648 -5.76 -22.86 -3.62
#